data_AF-A0A2H3NN87-F1
#
_entry.id   AF-A0A2H3NN87-F1
#
_cell.length_a   1.000
_cell.length_b   1.000
_cell.length_c   1.000
_cell.angle_alpha   90.00
_cell.angle_beta   90.00
_cell.angle_gamma   90.00
#
_symmetry.space_group_name_H-M   'P 1'
#
loop_
_entity.id
_entity.type
_entity.pdbx_description
1 polymer ?
#
loop_
_entity_poly.entity_id
_entity_poly.type
_entity_poly.pdbx_seq_one_letter_code
_entity_poly.pdbx_strand_id
1 'polypeptide(L)'
;MPTSASSWIVCKFGGTSVSTRARWETIAALVQRHIDRGMRPMLVCSALSGVSDRLDAILHASASAERTDQLAALRTQHLELARDLDLDGNAVLGDALDDLQALVDDLPDNDTPHPRQQAALMAQGELLSTRLGAAFLRAQGVSTRWLDAREVLRSEREAHLTPARRYLSATCSFYPDAILQDHLHDADTDAVLTQGFIAGNEIGETVLLGRGGSDTSAAYFAAKLEAERLEIWTDVPGLFTANPRDIPSARLLKRLTYNEAQELATMGAAVLHPRCIDPVRTHGIPLHVRCTDAPDLEGTAIRDDVPDYGPQVKAISAKDNVTAISMDTLGMWQQVGFLADVFSVFKHHGLSVDLVATSEANVTVTLDPVANALDPDTINAVVRDLNAFCNARVIGPCAVVSLVGRHIRALLSDLGPALEVFDEQNIYLVSQAASDLNFSFVVDAEQAPRLVRELHAERFSARPADELFGPSWSELFDTNESDAEATPPWWQTEREALLALADTTNTPGYVYHAPTLRTRARQLTALEAVDQPYYAVKANPHPDVLRCLYDEGLGFECVSLGEVERVFEAVPQVDPQRVLFQPNFAAIDEYRAAFDQGVRVTLDNVQPLDTHPEVFAGQTIFLRIDPGRGHGHHRHVRTAGAQSKFGIVPDELPQARALAAEHDICVQGLHVHVGSGITRAEPWADIAAFLGSLAEDFPDVEILNVGGGLGVPERPNGDRLPLDALNERLSAFKQSHPQYALWMEPGRFLVAEAGALLARVTQTKQKGEATYVGLDAGMHTLMRPALYGAYHDIVNLTKLDQPNVQTVNVVGPICESGDVLGYSRRLPATEPGDVMLIATTGAYGAAMANIYNLRPRPNEHLIDPSADA
;
A
#
# COMPACT_ATOMS: atom_id res chain seq x y z
N MET A 1 34.43 -31.96 20.99
CA MET A 1 35.07 -30.65 21.24
C MET A 1 34.00 -29.62 20.95
N PRO A 2 33.61 -28.73 21.88
CA PRO A 2 32.77 -27.61 21.51
C PRO A 2 33.62 -26.70 20.62
N THR A 3 33.20 -26.51 19.37
CA THR A 3 33.76 -25.52 18.43
C THR A 3 33.73 -24.16 19.13
N SER A 4 34.87 -23.50 19.31
CA SER A 4 34.87 -22.13 19.85
C SER A 4 34.03 -21.28 18.90
N ALA A 5 32.98 -20.64 19.40
CA ALA A 5 32.20 -19.70 18.60
C ALA A 5 33.14 -18.65 18.01
N SER A 6 33.06 -18.42 16.70
CA SER A 6 33.85 -17.40 16.00
C SER A 6 33.56 -16.03 16.63
N SER A 7 34.60 -15.26 16.95
CA SER A 7 34.45 -13.91 17.50
C SER A 7 34.14 -12.86 16.42
N TRP A 8 34.03 -13.25 15.15
CA TRP A 8 33.86 -12.32 14.04
C TRP A 8 32.41 -11.87 13.89
N ILE A 9 32.23 -10.57 13.63
CA ILE A 9 30.97 -10.00 13.15
C ILE A 9 31.24 -9.24 11.86
N VAL A 10 30.46 -9.50 10.81
CA VAL A 10 30.59 -8.76 9.55
C VAL A 10 29.51 -7.71 9.48
N CYS A 11 29.87 -6.46 9.26
CA CYS A 11 28.93 -5.34 9.15
C CYS A 11 29.08 -4.70 7.77
N LYS A 12 28.00 -4.73 6.97
CA LYS A 12 27.95 -4.06 5.67
C LYS A 12 27.29 -2.70 5.79
N PHE A 13 27.90 -1.67 5.20
CA PHE A 13 27.33 -0.32 5.13
C PHE A 13 27.13 0.09 3.67
N GLY A 14 25.89 0.49 3.34
CA GLY A 14 25.55 1.02 2.01
C GLY A 14 26.09 2.44 1.78
N GLY A 15 25.97 2.94 0.55
CA GLY A 15 26.55 4.24 0.17
C GLY A 15 26.03 5.43 0.99
N THR A 16 24.73 5.47 1.28
CA THR A 16 24.11 6.47 2.16
C THR A 16 24.69 6.45 3.58
N SER A 17 25.08 5.27 4.07
CA SER A 17 25.65 5.07 5.40
C SER A 17 27.12 5.48 5.51
N VAL A 18 27.82 5.73 4.40
CA VAL A 18 29.26 6.11 4.42
C VAL A 18 29.53 7.50 3.85
N SER A 19 28.48 8.27 3.55
CA SER A 19 28.58 9.54 2.80
C SER A 19 28.74 10.79 3.66
N THR A 20 28.61 10.72 4.98
CA THR A 20 28.68 11.91 5.85
C THR A 20 29.42 11.61 7.15
N ARG A 21 29.93 12.67 7.80
CA ARG A 21 30.61 12.57 9.10
C ARG A 21 29.73 11.93 10.18
N ALA A 22 28.49 12.38 10.34
CA ALA A 22 27.57 11.87 11.35
C ALA A 22 27.35 10.34 11.24
N ARG A 23 27.35 9.81 10.01
CA ARG A 23 27.24 8.38 9.77
C ARG A 23 28.53 7.64 10.13
N TRP A 24 29.68 8.19 9.79
CA TRP A 24 30.97 7.62 10.19
C TRP A 24 31.16 7.64 11.71
N GLU A 25 30.68 8.67 12.41
CA GLU A 25 30.63 8.71 13.89
C GLU A 25 29.74 7.59 14.44
N THR A 26 28.58 7.35 13.81
CA THR A 26 27.70 6.22 14.15
C THR A 26 28.40 4.87 13.91
N ILE A 27 29.09 4.70 12.77
CA ILE A 27 29.88 3.50 12.46
C ILE A 27 30.97 3.29 13.52
N ALA A 28 31.71 4.33 13.90
CA ALA A 28 32.75 4.24 14.92
C ALA A 28 32.18 3.81 16.29
N ALA A 29 31.04 4.37 16.69
CA ALA A 29 30.35 3.98 17.92
C ALA A 29 29.87 2.52 17.88
N LEU A 30 29.35 2.05 16.73
CA LEU A 30 28.93 0.65 16.53
C LEU A 30 30.12 -0.31 16.60
N VAL A 31 31.23 0.04 15.96
CA VAL A 31 32.48 -0.72 15.99
C VAL A 31 32.98 -0.86 17.43
N GLN A 32 33.04 0.24 18.17
CA GLN A 32 33.45 0.23 19.58
C GLN A 32 32.52 -0.64 20.43
N ARG A 33 31.20 -0.54 20.23
CA ARG A 33 30.21 -1.37 20.95
C ARG A 33 30.40 -2.87 20.72
N HIS A 34 30.84 -3.27 19.52
CA HIS A 34 31.14 -4.67 19.22
C HIS A 34 32.47 -5.10 19.85
N ILE A 35 33.50 -4.26 19.78
CA ILE A 35 34.80 -4.52 20.45
C ILE A 35 34.61 -4.70 21.97
N ASP A 36 33.83 -3.83 22.60
CA ASP A 36 33.54 -3.88 24.04
C ASP A 36 32.80 -5.19 24.44
N ARG A 37 32.10 -5.82 23.50
CA ARG A 37 31.44 -7.12 23.67
C ARG A 37 32.36 -8.32 23.41
N GLY A 38 33.64 -8.07 23.11
CA GLY A 38 34.62 -9.11 22.76
C GLY A 38 34.51 -9.60 21.31
N MET A 39 33.80 -8.88 20.45
CA MET A 39 33.65 -9.20 19.03
C MET A 39 34.72 -8.50 18.19
N ARG A 40 35.06 -9.10 17.05
CA ARG A 40 35.98 -8.55 16.05
C ARG A 40 35.19 -8.11 14.82
N PRO A 41 34.97 -6.80 14.62
CA PRO A 41 34.20 -6.30 13.49
C PRO A 41 35.01 -6.30 12.18
N MET A 42 34.40 -6.86 11.14
CA MET A 42 34.82 -6.69 9.74
C MET A 42 33.80 -5.84 8.99
N LEU A 43 34.22 -4.66 8.55
CA LEU A 43 33.40 -3.66 7.88
C LEU A 43 33.53 -3.83 6.37
N VAL A 44 32.39 -3.93 5.69
CA VAL A 44 32.30 -4.02 4.23
C VAL A 44 31.53 -2.80 3.74
N CYS A 45 32.21 -1.86 3.08
CA CYS A 45 31.59 -0.60 2.67
C CYS A 45 31.40 -0.51 1.15
N SER A 46 30.26 0.05 0.74
CA SER A 46 30.00 0.48 -0.63
C SER A 46 30.66 1.84 -0.94
N ALA A 47 30.67 2.24 -2.22
CA ALA A 47 31.03 3.59 -2.63
C ALA A 47 30.10 4.64 -2.00
N LEU A 48 30.53 5.91 -1.95
CA LEU A 48 29.68 7.00 -1.47
C LEU A 48 28.43 7.13 -2.35
N SER A 49 27.35 7.69 -1.79
CA SER A 49 26.08 7.87 -2.49
C SER A 49 26.26 8.66 -3.78
N GLY A 50 25.75 8.11 -4.89
CA GLY A 50 25.85 8.68 -6.24
C GLY A 50 27.21 8.49 -6.95
N VAL A 51 28.24 7.94 -6.29
CA VAL A 51 29.56 7.75 -6.93
C VAL A 51 29.52 6.67 -8.00
N SER A 52 28.87 5.53 -7.73
CA SER A 52 28.74 4.46 -8.73
C SER A 52 27.98 4.92 -9.98
N ASP A 53 26.93 5.74 -9.81
CA ASP A 53 26.17 6.31 -10.94
C ASP A 53 27.01 7.28 -11.77
N ARG A 54 27.87 8.08 -11.12
CA ARG A 54 28.83 8.96 -11.81
C ARG A 54 29.90 8.18 -12.56
N LEU A 55 30.42 7.10 -11.98
CA LEU A 55 31.39 6.22 -12.65
C LEU A 55 30.74 5.56 -13.87
N ASP A 56 29.48 5.12 -13.76
CA ASP A 56 28.71 4.61 -14.89
C ASP A 56 28.47 5.69 -15.97
N ALA A 57 28.16 6.91 -15.57
CA ALA A 57 28.04 8.04 -16.50
C ALA A 57 29.36 8.33 -17.24
N ILE A 58 30.52 8.21 -16.57
CA ILE A 58 31.84 8.35 -17.23
C ILE A 58 32.04 7.26 -18.30
N LEU A 59 31.59 6.02 -18.05
CA LEU A 59 31.69 4.92 -19.02
C LEU A 59 30.84 5.15 -20.27
N HIS A 60 29.69 5.81 -20.12
CA HIS A 60 28.73 6.04 -21.22
C HIS A 60 28.83 7.44 -21.85
N ALA A 61 29.66 8.32 -21.29
CA ALA A 61 29.87 9.66 -21.81
C ALA A 61 30.48 9.64 -23.22
N SER A 62 29.83 10.36 -24.13
CA SER A 62 30.23 10.47 -25.55
C SER A 62 31.27 11.57 -25.79
N ALA A 63 31.45 12.49 -24.83
CA ALA A 63 32.39 13.60 -24.93
C ALA A 63 33.44 13.55 -23.81
N SER A 64 34.71 13.79 -24.16
CA SER A 64 35.82 13.87 -23.19
C SER A 64 35.60 14.95 -22.13
N ALA A 65 34.95 16.07 -22.49
CA ALA A 65 34.58 17.12 -21.56
C ALA A 65 33.60 16.63 -20.47
N GLU A 66 32.61 15.81 -20.86
CA GLU A 66 31.63 15.24 -19.93
C GLU A 66 32.29 14.28 -18.94
N ARG A 67 33.25 13.44 -19.39
CA ARG A 67 34.06 12.58 -18.51
C ARG A 67 34.85 13.39 -17.49
N THR A 68 35.47 14.48 -17.95
CA THR A 68 36.28 15.37 -17.11
C THR A 68 35.42 16.04 -16.02
N ASP A 69 34.23 16.52 -16.38
CA ASP A 69 33.31 17.16 -15.43
C ASP A 69 32.83 16.18 -14.35
N GLN A 70 32.43 14.95 -14.74
CA GLN A 70 32.03 13.92 -13.79
C GLN A 70 33.16 13.50 -12.86
N LEU A 71 34.38 13.37 -13.39
CA LEU A 71 35.57 13.04 -12.60
C LEU A 71 35.93 14.15 -11.60
N ALA A 72 35.88 15.41 -12.02
CA ALA A 72 36.11 16.56 -11.15
C ALA A 72 35.09 16.64 -10.01
N ALA A 73 33.82 16.37 -10.31
CA ALA A 73 32.76 16.33 -9.30
C ALA A 73 32.96 15.17 -8.31
N LEU A 74 33.32 13.97 -8.79
CA LEU A 74 33.65 12.82 -7.93
C LEU A 74 34.83 13.14 -7.00
N ARG A 75 35.90 13.75 -7.54
CA ARG A 75 37.07 14.19 -6.76
C ARG A 75 36.67 15.20 -5.68
N THR A 76 35.84 16.17 -6.04
CA THR A 76 35.34 17.19 -5.10
C THR A 76 34.56 16.54 -3.96
N GLN A 77 33.62 15.65 -4.26
CA GLN A 77 32.80 14.95 -3.27
C GLN A 77 33.64 14.19 -2.23
N HIS A 78 34.71 13.49 -2.66
CA HIS A 78 35.58 12.75 -1.74
C HIS A 78 36.47 13.67 -0.90
N LEU A 79 37.00 14.75 -1.48
CA LEU A 79 37.84 15.71 -0.76
C LEU A 79 37.03 16.55 0.24
N GLU A 80 35.77 16.85 -0.06
CA GLU A 80 34.83 17.47 0.88
C GLU A 80 34.56 16.54 2.07
N LEU A 81 34.23 15.27 1.82
CA LEU A 81 34.05 14.31 2.91
C LEU A 81 35.33 14.14 3.75
N ALA A 82 36.51 14.09 3.12
CA ALA A 82 37.78 14.02 3.85
C ALA A 82 37.95 15.24 4.79
N ARG A 83 37.61 16.44 4.32
CA ARG A 83 37.64 17.65 5.12
C ARG A 83 36.64 17.59 6.28
N ASP A 84 35.42 17.13 6.03
CA ASP A 84 34.39 17.00 7.08
C ASP A 84 34.77 15.98 8.16
N LEU A 85 35.52 14.95 7.78
CA LEU A 85 36.09 13.93 8.68
C LEU A 85 37.37 14.38 9.40
N ASP A 86 37.80 15.64 9.22
CA ASP A 86 39.04 16.21 9.77
C ASP A 86 40.32 15.47 9.29
N LEU A 87 40.31 14.98 8.04
CA LEU A 87 41.43 14.27 7.40
C LEU A 87 42.13 15.11 6.32
N ASP A 88 43.42 14.87 6.11
CA ASP A 88 44.13 15.37 4.91
C ASP A 88 43.78 14.48 3.71
N GLY A 89 42.78 14.90 2.93
CA GLY A 89 42.30 14.16 1.76
C GLY A 89 43.38 13.88 0.71
N ASN A 90 44.38 14.75 0.54
CA ASN A 90 45.45 14.51 -0.42
C ASN A 90 46.42 13.43 0.08
N ALA A 91 46.71 13.41 1.39
CA ALA A 91 47.55 12.38 1.98
C ALA A 91 46.89 10.99 1.97
N VAL A 92 45.55 10.94 2.07
CA VAL A 92 44.79 9.68 2.14
C VAL A 92 44.41 9.14 0.75
N LEU A 93 44.05 10.02 -0.19
CA LEU A 93 43.48 9.64 -1.48
C LEU A 93 44.31 10.05 -2.70
N GLY A 94 45.40 10.80 -2.54
CA GLY A 94 46.12 11.39 -3.67
C GLY A 94 46.53 10.37 -4.73
N ASP A 95 47.16 9.27 -4.32
CA ASP A 95 47.57 8.17 -5.19
C ASP A 95 46.37 7.48 -5.87
N ALA A 96 45.30 7.20 -5.14
CA ALA A 96 44.11 6.57 -5.69
C ALA A 96 43.34 7.47 -6.67
N LEU A 97 43.35 8.78 -6.45
CA LEU A 97 42.75 9.75 -7.37
C LEU A 97 43.56 9.88 -8.66
N ASP A 98 44.89 9.75 -8.58
CA ASP A 98 45.77 9.73 -9.74
C ASP A 98 45.57 8.43 -10.55
N ASP A 99 45.42 7.29 -9.88
CA ASP A 99 45.06 6.01 -10.51
C ASP A 99 43.69 6.09 -11.21
N LEU A 100 42.70 6.72 -10.57
CA LEU A 100 41.38 6.95 -11.17
C LEU A 100 41.48 7.83 -12.43
N GLN A 101 42.26 8.91 -12.40
CA GLN A 101 42.48 9.75 -13.57
C GLN A 101 43.09 8.94 -14.72
N ALA A 102 44.13 8.14 -14.44
CA ALA A 102 44.76 7.30 -15.45
C ALA A 102 43.79 6.27 -16.08
N LEU A 103 42.86 5.72 -15.29
CA LEU A 103 41.82 4.82 -15.80
C LEU A 103 40.83 5.54 -16.73
N VAL A 104 40.46 6.78 -16.41
CA VAL A 104 39.57 7.59 -17.27
C VAL A 104 40.27 7.98 -18.57
N ASP A 105 41.56 8.32 -18.50
CA ASP A 105 42.36 8.70 -19.66
C ASP A 105 42.59 7.52 -20.64
N ASP A 106 42.53 6.27 -20.15
CA ASP A 106 42.65 5.03 -20.95
C ASP A 106 41.32 4.59 -21.61
N LEU A 107 40.21 5.30 -21.36
CA LEU A 107 38.91 4.95 -21.96
C LEU A 107 38.85 5.31 -23.46
N PRO A 108 38.24 4.45 -24.30
CA PRO A 108 38.07 4.75 -25.72
C PRO A 108 37.09 5.92 -25.94
N ASP A 109 37.39 6.80 -26.90
CA ASP A 109 36.54 7.99 -27.18
C ASP A 109 35.25 7.67 -27.94
N ASN A 110 35.23 6.65 -28.81
CA ASN A 110 34.11 6.37 -29.73
C ASN A 110 33.70 4.88 -29.78
N ASP A 111 34.07 4.11 -28.76
CA ASP A 111 33.74 2.68 -28.69
C ASP A 111 33.27 2.32 -27.29
N THR A 112 32.52 1.23 -27.16
CA THR A 112 32.07 0.73 -25.86
C THR A 112 33.28 0.24 -25.06
N PRO A 113 33.55 0.75 -23.85
CA PRO A 113 34.71 0.31 -23.06
C PRO A 113 34.67 -1.19 -22.83
N HIS A 114 35.83 -1.86 -22.88
CA HIS A 114 35.87 -3.30 -22.63
C HIS A 114 35.40 -3.61 -21.20
N PRO A 115 34.64 -4.70 -20.94
CA PRO A 115 34.13 -5.03 -19.59
C PRO A 115 35.20 -5.04 -18.48
N ARG A 116 36.44 -5.39 -18.81
CA ARG A 116 37.62 -5.28 -17.92
C ARG A 116 37.90 -3.84 -17.47
N GLN A 117 37.86 -2.87 -18.38
CA GLN A 117 38.07 -1.45 -18.08
C GLN A 117 36.89 -0.91 -17.27
N GLN A 118 35.66 -1.29 -17.63
CA GLN A 118 34.46 -0.96 -16.86
C GLN A 118 34.57 -1.44 -15.40
N ALA A 119 34.98 -2.71 -15.19
CA ALA A 119 35.18 -3.27 -13.87
C ALA A 119 36.24 -2.52 -13.05
N ALA A 120 37.38 -2.20 -13.67
CA ALA A 120 38.46 -1.48 -13.01
C ALA A 120 38.06 -0.06 -12.60
N LEU A 121 37.29 0.66 -13.44
CA LEU A 121 36.82 2.01 -13.15
C LEU A 121 35.77 2.00 -12.03
N MET A 122 34.76 1.13 -12.14
CA MET A 122 33.67 1.03 -11.16
C MET A 122 34.18 0.71 -9.76
N ALA A 123 35.21 -0.13 -9.65
CA ALA A 123 35.81 -0.51 -8.36
C ALA A 123 36.44 0.66 -7.57
N GLN A 124 36.75 1.78 -8.24
CA GLN A 124 37.37 2.92 -7.58
C GLN A 124 36.44 3.57 -6.55
N GLY A 125 35.12 3.48 -6.72
CA GLY A 125 34.17 4.02 -5.76
C GLY A 125 34.33 3.41 -4.35
N GLU A 126 34.38 2.08 -4.26
CA GLU A 126 34.58 1.38 -2.99
C GLU A 126 36.02 1.56 -2.47
N LEU A 127 37.03 1.58 -3.34
CA LEU A 127 38.42 1.79 -2.93
C LEU A 127 38.63 3.16 -2.27
N LEU A 128 38.09 4.23 -2.86
CA LEU A 128 38.22 5.59 -2.31
C LEU A 128 37.48 5.75 -0.99
N SER A 129 36.22 5.31 -0.92
CA SER A 129 35.39 5.42 0.30
C SER A 129 35.97 4.64 1.48
N THR A 130 36.48 3.43 1.25
CA THR A 130 37.07 2.60 2.31
C THR A 130 38.41 3.13 2.81
N ARG A 131 39.21 3.79 1.96
CA ARG A 131 40.45 4.47 2.39
C ARG A 131 40.16 5.62 3.35
N LEU A 132 39.16 6.46 3.06
CA LEU A 132 38.70 7.51 3.97
C LEU A 132 38.19 6.92 5.28
N GLY A 133 37.34 5.89 5.21
CA GLY A 133 36.78 5.21 6.37
C GLY A 133 37.84 4.65 7.31
N ALA A 134 38.85 3.96 6.76
CA ALA A 134 39.94 3.40 7.55
C ALA A 134 40.81 4.48 8.19
N ALA A 135 41.05 5.60 7.50
CA ALA A 135 41.77 6.74 8.06
C ALA A 135 40.99 7.40 9.21
N PHE A 136 39.68 7.58 9.04
CA PHE A 136 38.80 8.15 10.07
C PHE A 136 38.73 7.27 11.33
N LEU A 137 38.51 5.96 11.18
CA LEU A 137 38.45 5.05 12.34
C LEU A 137 39.75 5.03 13.14
N ARG A 138 40.91 5.08 12.47
CA ARG A 138 42.21 5.22 13.13
C ARG A 138 42.33 6.56 13.87
N ALA A 139 41.83 7.65 13.30
CA ALA A 139 41.80 8.96 13.94
C ALA A 139 40.90 8.99 15.19
N GLN A 140 39.84 8.17 15.21
CA GLN A 140 38.95 7.96 16.37
C GLN A 140 39.52 6.99 17.43
N GLY A 141 40.73 6.47 17.22
CA GLY A 141 41.41 5.58 18.18
C GLY A 141 41.13 4.08 18.01
N VAL A 142 40.46 3.67 16.93
CA VAL A 142 40.22 2.24 16.63
C VAL A 142 41.33 1.71 15.73
N SER A 143 42.09 0.69 16.19
CA SER A 143 43.15 0.06 15.38
C SER A 143 42.53 -0.69 14.20
N THR A 144 42.49 -0.05 13.02
CA THR A 144 41.76 -0.55 11.85
C THR A 144 42.72 -0.98 10.72
N ARG A 145 42.63 -2.24 10.29
CA ARG A 145 43.32 -2.74 9.09
C ARG A 145 42.49 -2.47 7.84
N TRP A 146 43.09 -1.83 6.83
CA TRP A 146 42.48 -1.74 5.50
C TRP A 146 42.89 -2.97 4.69
N LEU A 147 41.91 -3.70 4.15
CA LEU A 147 42.11 -4.93 3.37
C LEU A 147 41.49 -4.76 1.99
N ASP A 148 42.25 -5.06 0.93
CA ASP A 148 41.73 -5.02 -0.43
C ASP A 148 40.91 -6.29 -0.71
N ALA A 149 39.62 -6.14 -0.99
CA ALA A 149 38.71 -7.28 -1.20
C ALA A 149 39.14 -8.17 -2.37
N ARG A 150 39.84 -7.61 -3.37
CA ARG A 150 40.31 -8.35 -4.56
C ARG A 150 41.42 -9.34 -4.22
N GLU A 151 42.09 -9.16 -3.09
CA GLU A 151 43.12 -10.10 -2.64
C GLU A 151 42.52 -11.41 -2.11
N VAL A 152 41.32 -11.33 -1.53
CA VAL A 152 40.66 -12.40 -0.79
C VAL A 152 39.48 -13.00 -1.57
N LEU A 153 38.61 -12.16 -2.14
CA LEU A 153 37.48 -12.61 -2.95
C LEU A 153 37.99 -12.90 -4.35
N ARG A 154 38.10 -14.20 -4.69
CA ARG A 154 38.53 -14.68 -6.00
C ARG A 154 37.37 -15.26 -6.79
N SER A 155 37.16 -14.77 -8.01
CA SER A 155 36.07 -15.23 -8.88
C SER A 155 36.31 -16.63 -9.41
N GLU A 156 35.25 -17.43 -9.50
CA GLU A 156 35.28 -18.75 -10.12
C GLU A 156 35.31 -18.67 -11.65
N ARG A 157 35.93 -19.66 -12.29
CA ARG A 157 36.12 -19.69 -13.74
C ARG A 157 35.03 -20.50 -14.43
N GLU A 158 34.16 -19.80 -15.14
CA GLU A 158 33.10 -20.43 -15.94
C GLU A 158 33.32 -20.19 -17.45
N ALA A 159 33.75 -21.24 -18.15
CA ALA A 159 34.20 -21.16 -19.54
C ALA A 159 33.11 -20.73 -20.55
N HIS A 160 31.83 -20.89 -20.18
CA HIS A 160 30.68 -20.67 -21.07
C HIS A 160 30.05 -19.27 -20.94
N LEU A 161 30.48 -18.46 -19.97
CA LEU A 161 29.92 -17.11 -19.75
C LEU A 161 30.48 -16.09 -20.75
N THR A 162 29.71 -15.05 -21.07
CA THR A 162 30.20 -13.92 -21.89
C THR A 162 31.23 -13.09 -21.13
N PRO A 163 32.14 -12.36 -21.82
CA PRO A 163 33.09 -11.46 -21.16
C PRO A 163 32.41 -10.45 -20.23
N ALA A 164 31.28 -9.86 -20.65
CA ALA A 164 30.51 -8.95 -19.82
C ALA A 164 30.07 -9.59 -18.50
N ARG A 165 29.53 -10.82 -18.53
CA ARG A 165 29.12 -11.51 -17.32
C ARG A 165 30.30 -11.86 -16.41
N ARG A 166 31.45 -12.26 -16.99
CA ARG A 166 32.67 -12.61 -16.23
C ARG A 166 33.26 -11.43 -15.47
N TYR A 167 33.26 -10.23 -16.06
CA TYR A 167 33.87 -9.05 -15.43
C TYR A 167 32.90 -8.23 -14.59
N LEU A 168 31.62 -8.18 -14.97
CA LEU A 168 30.66 -7.25 -14.35
C LEU A 168 29.69 -7.92 -13.38
N SER A 169 29.64 -9.25 -13.35
CA SER A 169 28.78 -10.01 -12.44
C SER A 169 29.35 -11.39 -12.12
N ALA A 170 30.59 -11.39 -11.62
CA ALA A 170 31.30 -12.58 -11.18
C ALA A 170 30.67 -13.22 -9.92
N THR A 171 31.04 -14.48 -9.68
CA THR A 171 30.72 -15.25 -8.47
C THR A 171 32.03 -15.70 -7.84
N CYS A 172 32.11 -15.72 -6.51
CA CYS A 172 33.29 -16.13 -5.76
C CYS A 172 32.95 -17.32 -4.87
N SER A 173 33.98 -18.11 -4.56
CA SER A 173 33.86 -19.17 -3.55
C SER A 173 33.70 -18.55 -2.15
N PHE A 174 32.74 -19.06 -1.39
CA PHE A 174 32.41 -18.59 -0.04
C PHE A 174 32.64 -19.63 1.06
N TYR A 175 33.33 -20.74 0.76
CA TYR A 175 33.69 -21.71 1.80
C TYR A 175 34.63 -21.11 2.85
N PRO A 176 34.57 -21.59 4.11
CA PRO A 176 35.47 -21.21 5.19
C PRO A 176 36.94 -21.24 4.77
N ASP A 177 37.68 -20.20 5.13
CA ASP A 177 39.08 -20.02 4.75
C ASP A 177 39.95 -19.88 6.00
N ALA A 178 40.47 -21.02 6.47
CA ALA A 178 41.29 -21.08 7.68
C ALA A 178 42.57 -20.22 7.57
N ILE A 179 43.15 -20.09 6.37
CA ILE A 179 44.36 -19.28 6.17
C ILE A 179 44.04 -17.80 6.34
N LEU A 180 42.91 -17.34 5.77
CA LEU A 180 42.43 -15.98 5.99
C LEU A 180 42.14 -15.72 7.46
N GLN A 181 41.48 -16.66 8.14
CA GLN A 181 41.15 -16.55 9.57
C GLN A 181 42.42 -16.39 10.41
N ASP A 182 43.45 -17.22 10.19
CA ASP A 182 44.74 -17.15 10.89
C ASP A 182 45.47 -15.82 10.60
N HIS A 183 45.55 -15.42 9.33
CA HIS A 183 46.19 -14.16 8.92
C HIS A 183 45.54 -12.90 9.50
N LEU A 184 44.22 -12.95 9.76
CA LEU A 184 43.49 -11.87 10.41
C LEU A 184 43.52 -12.02 11.94
N HIS A 185 43.69 -13.22 12.49
CA HIS A 185 43.89 -13.46 13.92
C HIS A 185 45.22 -12.91 14.42
N ASP A 186 46.30 -13.15 13.69
CA ASP A 186 47.65 -12.69 14.05
C ASP A 186 47.86 -11.17 13.87
N ALA A 187 46.92 -10.50 13.20
CA ALA A 187 46.97 -9.04 13.04
C ALA A 187 46.47 -8.36 14.31
N ASP A 188 47.37 -7.67 15.03
CA ASP A 188 47.12 -6.86 16.24
C ASP A 188 46.27 -5.61 15.91
N THR A 189 45.01 -5.86 15.55
CA THR A 189 44.05 -4.88 15.05
C THR A 189 42.66 -5.17 15.60
N ASP A 190 41.98 -4.11 16.00
CA ASP A 190 40.64 -4.15 16.60
C ASP A 190 39.57 -4.42 15.54
N ALA A 191 39.73 -3.87 14.34
CA ALA A 191 38.77 -3.96 13.25
C ALA A 191 39.44 -4.15 11.88
N VAL A 192 38.71 -4.78 10.95
CA VAL A 192 39.11 -4.89 9.53
C VAL A 192 38.11 -4.12 8.69
N LEU A 193 38.57 -3.30 7.74
CA LEU A 193 37.72 -2.57 6.82
C LEU A 193 38.10 -2.92 5.38
N THR A 194 37.11 -3.30 4.58
CA THR A 194 37.28 -3.73 3.18
C THR A 194 36.14 -3.24 2.29
N GLN A 195 36.28 -3.46 0.98
CA GLN A 195 35.34 -3.05 -0.04
C GLN A 195 34.23 -4.10 -0.23
N GLY A 196 33.03 -3.62 -0.51
CA GLY A 196 31.99 -4.42 -1.14
C GLY A 196 32.14 -4.46 -2.66
N PHE A 197 31.26 -5.20 -3.35
CA PHE A 197 31.06 -5.17 -4.81
C PHE A 197 32.21 -5.66 -5.70
N ILE A 198 33.46 -5.62 -5.23
CA ILE A 198 34.66 -5.90 -6.01
C ILE A 198 35.30 -7.22 -5.60
N ALA A 199 35.96 -7.88 -6.56
CA ALA A 199 36.72 -9.11 -6.38
C ALA A 199 37.87 -9.18 -7.41
N GLY A 200 38.77 -10.14 -7.25
CA GLY A 200 39.86 -10.41 -8.21
C GLY A 200 39.62 -11.70 -8.99
N ASN A 201 40.08 -11.79 -10.23
CA ASN A 201 40.12 -13.06 -10.97
C ASN A 201 41.43 -13.83 -10.73
N GLU A 202 41.57 -15.01 -11.36
CA GLU A 202 42.75 -15.89 -11.25
C GLU A 202 44.08 -15.24 -11.67
N ILE A 203 44.02 -14.23 -12.55
CA ILE A 203 45.19 -13.51 -13.07
C ILE A 203 45.38 -12.13 -12.42
N GLY A 204 44.60 -11.82 -11.38
CA GLY A 204 44.74 -10.61 -10.58
C GLY A 204 44.01 -9.37 -11.13
N GLU A 205 43.20 -9.51 -12.17
CA GLU A 205 42.40 -8.39 -12.69
C GLU A 205 41.14 -8.17 -11.83
N THR A 206 40.63 -6.94 -11.84
CA THR A 206 39.42 -6.57 -11.10
C THR A 206 38.17 -7.08 -11.80
N VAL A 207 37.27 -7.66 -11.02
CA VAL A 207 35.93 -8.07 -11.44
C VAL A 207 34.91 -7.53 -10.42
N LEU A 208 33.68 -7.34 -10.88
CA LEU A 208 32.55 -6.89 -10.06
C LEU A 208 31.62 -8.05 -9.79
N LEU A 209 30.97 -8.03 -8.63
CA LEU A 209 29.96 -9.00 -8.24
C LEU A 209 28.57 -8.66 -8.77
N GLY A 210 28.42 -7.59 -9.56
CA GLY A 210 27.13 -7.16 -10.12
C GLY A 210 26.21 -6.50 -9.09
N ARG A 211 24.91 -6.38 -9.42
CA ARG A 211 23.92 -5.74 -8.54
C ARG A 211 23.89 -6.42 -7.17
N GLY A 212 23.76 -5.61 -6.12
CA GLY A 212 23.83 -6.06 -4.73
C GLY A 212 25.18 -6.68 -4.35
N GLY A 213 26.24 -6.38 -5.11
CA GLY A 213 27.55 -6.98 -4.90
C GLY A 213 28.15 -6.65 -3.53
N SER A 214 27.82 -5.51 -2.92
CA SER A 214 28.27 -5.20 -1.54
C SER A 214 27.64 -6.11 -0.48
N ASP A 215 26.34 -6.40 -0.56
CA ASP A 215 25.68 -7.36 0.34
C ASP A 215 26.26 -8.76 0.12
N THR A 216 26.50 -9.11 -1.16
CA THR A 216 27.07 -10.40 -1.56
C THR A 216 28.51 -10.56 -1.05
N SER A 217 29.36 -9.52 -1.16
CA SER A 217 30.71 -9.51 -0.58
C SER A 217 30.68 -9.75 0.91
N ALA A 218 29.77 -9.08 1.64
CA ALA A 218 29.65 -9.22 3.08
C ALA A 218 29.23 -10.64 3.48
N ALA A 219 28.31 -11.25 2.73
CA ALA A 219 27.94 -12.65 2.92
C ALA A 219 29.10 -13.62 2.64
N TYR A 220 29.89 -13.38 1.59
CA TYR A 220 31.09 -14.18 1.31
C TYR A 220 32.13 -14.07 2.42
N PHE A 221 32.40 -12.86 2.93
CA PHE A 221 33.31 -12.67 4.05
C PHE A 221 32.78 -13.31 5.33
N ALA A 222 31.49 -13.18 5.62
CA ALA A 222 30.86 -13.83 6.78
C ALA A 222 31.03 -15.35 6.72
N ALA A 223 30.79 -15.96 5.57
CA ALA A 223 30.98 -17.39 5.38
C ALA A 223 32.46 -17.81 5.48
N LYS A 224 33.39 -17.06 4.88
CA LYS A 224 34.84 -17.33 4.95
C LYS A 224 35.39 -17.28 6.38
N LEU A 225 34.88 -16.35 7.19
CA LEU A 225 35.28 -16.15 8.59
C LEU A 225 34.46 -16.96 9.59
N GLU A 226 33.48 -17.72 9.11
CA GLU A 226 32.48 -18.41 9.94
C GLU A 226 31.91 -17.47 11.01
N ALA A 227 31.57 -16.24 10.60
CA ALA A 227 31.19 -15.16 11.51
C ALA A 227 29.95 -15.54 12.35
N GLU A 228 29.87 -15.00 13.56
CA GLU A 228 28.72 -15.23 14.45
C GLU A 228 27.43 -14.71 13.82
N ARG A 229 27.50 -13.59 13.09
CA ARG A 229 26.40 -13.02 12.31
C ARG A 229 26.90 -12.01 11.28
N LEU A 230 26.04 -11.76 10.29
CA LEU A 230 26.17 -10.68 9.32
C LEU A 230 25.15 -9.58 9.65
N GLU A 231 25.58 -8.34 9.81
CA GLU A 231 24.73 -7.16 9.93
C GLU A 231 24.76 -6.36 8.62
N ILE A 232 23.61 -6.09 8.03
CA ILE A 232 23.44 -5.20 6.87
C ILE A 232 22.80 -3.91 7.37
N TRP A 233 23.58 -2.84 7.34
CA TRP A 233 23.20 -1.50 7.78
C TRP A 233 22.78 -0.65 6.58
N THR A 234 21.54 -0.18 6.61
CA THR A 234 20.88 0.58 5.55
C THR A 234 20.13 1.80 6.12
N ASP A 235 19.39 2.51 5.28
CA ASP A 235 18.57 3.67 5.66
C ASP A 235 17.19 3.31 6.20
N VAL A 236 16.71 2.09 5.94
CA VAL A 236 15.47 1.54 6.51
C VAL A 236 15.75 0.62 7.72
N PRO A 237 14.88 0.59 8.75
CA PRO A 237 15.09 -0.18 9.98
C PRO A 237 14.98 -1.69 9.80
N GLY A 238 14.48 -2.17 8.67
CA GLY A 238 14.39 -3.59 8.37
C GLY A 238 13.48 -3.86 7.18
N LEU A 239 13.03 -5.10 7.06
CA LEU A 239 12.01 -5.53 6.11
C LEU A 239 10.63 -5.28 6.70
N PHE A 240 9.67 -4.87 5.87
CA PHE A 240 8.31 -4.56 6.29
C PHE A 240 7.28 -5.47 5.62
N THR A 241 6.07 -5.54 6.17
CA THR A 241 4.92 -6.28 5.61
C THR A 241 4.50 -5.79 4.22
N ALA A 242 4.87 -4.58 3.84
CA ALA A 242 4.70 -3.98 2.52
C ALA A 242 5.69 -2.82 2.37
N ASN A 243 5.80 -2.20 1.19
CA ASN A 243 6.62 -1.01 1.02
C ASN A 243 6.08 0.13 1.91
N PRO A 244 6.84 0.59 2.92
CA PRO A 244 6.35 1.58 3.88
C PRO A 244 6.11 2.97 3.27
N ARG A 245 6.73 3.26 2.12
CA ARG A 245 6.49 4.51 1.38
C ARG A 245 5.09 4.57 0.77
N ASP A 246 4.53 3.41 0.42
CA ASP A 246 3.21 3.30 -0.20
C ASP A 246 2.12 2.99 0.84
N ILE A 247 2.50 2.28 1.92
CA ILE A 247 1.59 1.83 2.98
C ILE A 247 2.19 2.19 4.34
N PRO A 248 1.81 3.35 4.93
CA PRO A 248 2.33 3.79 6.23
C PRO A 248 2.00 2.84 7.40
N SER A 249 0.93 2.05 7.27
CA SER A 249 0.58 1.00 8.24
C SER A 249 1.41 -0.28 8.10
N ALA A 250 2.38 -0.33 7.17
CA ALA A 250 3.28 -1.47 7.03
C ALA A 250 4.09 -1.67 8.31
N ARG A 251 4.13 -2.91 8.80
CA ARG A 251 4.80 -3.28 10.06
C ARG A 251 6.17 -3.86 9.83
N LEU A 252 7.11 -3.56 10.73
CA LEU A 252 8.44 -4.13 10.72
C LEU A 252 8.35 -5.66 10.90
N LEU A 253 9.06 -6.43 10.09
CA LEU A 253 9.20 -7.88 10.26
C LEU A 253 10.38 -8.13 11.18
N LYS A 254 10.15 -8.59 12.40
CA LYS A 254 11.24 -8.86 13.35
C LYS A 254 12.04 -10.11 12.99
N ARG A 255 11.36 -11.13 12.44
CA ARG A 255 11.96 -12.45 12.19
C ARG A 255 11.52 -13.09 10.88
N LEU A 256 12.47 -13.59 10.10
CA LEU A 256 12.24 -14.33 8.85
C LEU A 256 13.14 -15.55 8.75
N THR A 257 12.69 -16.57 8.04
CA THR A 257 13.56 -17.66 7.57
C THR A 257 14.32 -17.24 6.32
N TYR A 258 15.44 -17.91 6.01
CA TYR A 258 16.19 -17.62 4.78
C TYR A 258 15.33 -17.77 3.53
N ASN A 259 14.44 -18.76 3.49
CA ASN A 259 13.56 -18.98 2.34
C ASN A 259 12.53 -17.85 2.19
N GLU A 260 11.90 -17.40 3.28
CA GLU A 260 10.97 -16.27 3.23
C GLU A 260 11.66 -14.96 2.83
N ALA A 261 12.87 -14.72 3.35
CA ALA A 261 13.67 -13.57 2.96
C ALA A 261 14.10 -13.62 1.49
N GLN A 262 14.44 -14.80 0.98
CA GLN A 262 14.80 -15.02 -0.42
C GLN A 262 13.63 -14.70 -1.35
N GLU A 263 12.43 -15.17 -1.01
CA GLU A 263 11.22 -14.85 -1.76
C GLU A 263 10.93 -13.35 -1.73
N LEU A 264 11.01 -12.71 -0.55
CA LEU A 264 10.79 -11.27 -0.44
C LEU A 264 11.77 -10.45 -1.26
N ALA A 265 13.07 -10.76 -1.17
CA ALA A 265 14.13 -10.06 -1.90
C ALA A 265 13.97 -10.21 -3.43
N THR A 266 13.49 -11.36 -3.90
CA THR A 266 13.28 -11.62 -5.34
C THR A 266 12.06 -10.86 -5.88
N MET A 267 11.03 -10.66 -5.05
CA MET A 267 9.75 -10.04 -5.42
C MET A 267 9.70 -8.52 -5.28
N GLY A 268 10.87 -7.85 -5.21
CA GLY A 268 10.96 -6.38 -5.21
C GLY A 268 11.20 -5.72 -3.85
N ALA A 269 11.41 -6.47 -2.78
CA ALA A 269 11.87 -5.89 -1.51
C ALA A 269 13.34 -5.44 -1.62
N ALA A 270 13.55 -4.19 -2.06
CA ALA A 270 14.87 -3.62 -2.42
C ALA A 270 15.87 -3.45 -1.26
N VAL A 271 15.53 -3.90 -0.05
CA VAL A 271 16.36 -3.74 1.15
C VAL A 271 17.56 -4.70 1.17
N LEU A 272 17.43 -5.85 0.53
CA LEU A 272 18.43 -6.92 0.56
C LEU A 272 18.54 -7.57 -0.81
N HIS A 273 19.76 -7.77 -1.30
CA HIS A 273 19.95 -8.52 -2.53
C HIS A 273 19.89 -10.05 -2.31
N PRO A 274 19.11 -10.82 -3.09
CA PRO A 274 18.90 -12.26 -2.86
C PRO A 274 20.20 -13.08 -2.85
N ARG A 275 21.20 -12.69 -3.65
CA ARG A 275 22.50 -13.42 -3.72
C ARG A 275 23.29 -13.46 -2.41
N CYS A 276 23.00 -12.59 -1.45
CA CYS A 276 23.70 -12.60 -0.16
C CYS A 276 23.15 -13.66 0.82
N ILE A 277 21.97 -14.24 0.56
CA ILE A 277 21.31 -15.18 1.47
C ILE A 277 21.96 -16.56 1.43
N ASP A 278 22.30 -17.07 0.24
CA ASP A 278 22.79 -18.43 0.08
C ASP A 278 24.10 -18.73 0.84
N PRO A 279 25.13 -17.85 0.83
CA PRO A 279 26.35 -18.08 1.58
C PRO A 279 26.11 -18.19 3.09
N VAL A 280 25.31 -17.29 3.66
CA VAL A 280 25.03 -17.30 5.09
C VAL A 280 24.09 -18.43 5.49
N ARG A 281 23.12 -18.79 4.65
CA ARG A 281 22.24 -19.95 4.84
C ARG A 281 23.03 -21.26 4.88
N THR A 282 23.94 -21.44 3.92
CA THR A 282 24.77 -22.66 3.81
C THR A 282 25.57 -22.93 5.08
N HIS A 283 26.02 -21.87 5.76
CA HIS A 283 26.82 -21.95 6.98
C HIS A 283 26.02 -21.66 8.26
N GLY A 284 24.70 -21.48 8.19
CA GLY A 284 23.85 -21.21 9.34
C GLY A 284 24.12 -19.88 10.05
N ILE A 285 24.67 -18.89 9.35
CA ILE A 285 25.05 -17.58 9.90
C ILE A 285 23.83 -16.63 9.89
N PRO A 286 23.32 -16.19 11.05
CA PRO A 286 22.20 -15.26 11.09
C PRO A 286 22.51 -13.93 10.39
N LEU A 287 21.56 -13.42 9.62
CA LEU A 287 21.65 -12.13 8.92
C LEU A 287 20.70 -11.12 9.55
N HIS A 288 21.19 -9.94 9.93
CA HIS A 288 20.43 -8.88 10.59
C HIS A 288 20.36 -7.65 9.69
N VAL A 289 19.16 -7.17 9.36
CA VAL A 289 18.96 -5.92 8.62
C VAL A 289 18.64 -4.82 9.62
N ARG A 290 19.41 -3.72 9.59
CA ARG A 290 19.38 -2.63 10.58
C ARG A 290 19.45 -1.25 9.94
N CYS A 291 19.03 -0.22 10.67
CA CYS A 291 19.11 1.17 10.22
C CYS A 291 20.29 1.92 10.85
N THR A 292 21.06 2.60 10.01
CA THR A 292 22.16 3.46 10.44
C THR A 292 21.68 4.74 11.13
N ASP A 293 20.46 5.25 10.85
CA ASP A 293 19.89 6.43 11.56
C ASP A 293 19.34 6.10 12.93
N ALA A 294 18.90 4.85 13.11
CA ALA A 294 18.25 4.38 14.32
C ALA A 294 18.95 3.11 14.83
N PRO A 295 20.21 3.20 15.28
CA PRO A 295 21.05 2.03 15.59
C PRO A 295 20.57 1.19 16.78
N ASP A 296 19.68 1.74 17.60
CA ASP A 296 19.08 1.04 18.74
C ASP A 296 17.81 0.26 18.37
N LEU A 297 17.25 0.45 17.17
CA LEU A 297 16.17 -0.42 16.68
C LEU A 297 16.72 -1.83 16.40
N GLU A 298 15.97 -2.85 16.83
CA GLU A 298 16.39 -4.25 16.69
C GLU A 298 16.57 -4.67 15.22
N GLY A 299 15.63 -4.22 14.39
CA GLY A 299 15.53 -4.47 12.95
C GLY A 299 14.91 -5.82 12.59
N THR A 300 15.36 -6.42 11.49
CA THR A 300 14.90 -7.74 11.02
C THR A 300 16.00 -8.78 11.14
N ALA A 301 15.74 -9.89 11.83
CA ALA A 301 16.65 -11.03 11.88
C ALA A 301 16.20 -12.18 10.95
N ILE A 302 17.12 -12.66 10.12
CA ILE A 302 16.93 -13.76 9.17
C ILE A 302 17.75 -14.98 9.64
N ARG A 303 17.08 -16.10 9.92
CA ARG A 303 17.65 -17.32 10.51
C ARG A 303 16.69 -18.51 10.41
N ASP A 304 17.16 -19.75 10.59
CA ASP A 304 16.29 -20.95 10.45
C ASP A 304 15.51 -21.34 11.72
N ASP A 305 15.91 -20.88 12.90
CA ASP A 305 15.30 -21.21 14.21
C ASP A 305 14.08 -20.32 14.56
N VAL A 306 13.27 -19.97 13.56
CA VAL A 306 12.04 -19.21 13.78
C VAL A 306 10.92 -20.17 14.24
N PRO A 307 10.21 -19.85 15.35
CA PRO A 307 9.06 -20.65 15.78
C PRO A 307 8.04 -20.82 14.66
N ASP A 308 7.41 -21.99 14.57
CA ASP A 308 6.33 -22.22 13.60
C ASP A 308 5.04 -21.56 14.12
N TYR A 309 4.62 -20.50 13.44
CA TYR A 309 3.40 -19.76 13.76
C TYR A 309 2.20 -20.21 12.89
N GLY A 310 2.33 -21.33 12.17
CA GLY A 310 1.28 -21.85 11.28
C GLY A 310 1.16 -21.07 9.97
N PRO A 311 0.07 -21.29 9.21
CA PRO A 311 -0.19 -20.57 7.97
C PRO A 311 -0.34 -19.07 8.18
N GLN A 312 0.51 -18.28 7.55
CA GLN A 312 0.44 -16.82 7.64
C GLN A 312 1.06 -16.14 6.42
N VAL A 313 0.43 -15.06 5.96
CA VAL A 313 1.08 -14.07 5.09
C VAL A 313 1.97 -13.20 5.96
N LYS A 314 3.24 -13.05 5.58
CA LYS A 314 4.20 -12.19 6.28
C LYS A 314 4.36 -10.85 5.59
N ALA A 315 4.33 -10.84 4.26
CA ALA A 315 4.47 -9.61 3.51
C ALA A 315 3.78 -9.66 2.15
N ILE A 316 3.54 -8.48 1.60
CA ILE A 316 2.93 -8.24 0.30
C ILE A 316 3.85 -7.27 -0.42
N SER A 317 4.37 -7.71 -1.56
CA SER A 317 5.28 -6.91 -2.38
C SER A 317 4.66 -6.66 -3.74
N ALA A 318 4.94 -5.51 -4.33
CA ALA A 318 4.66 -5.24 -5.73
C ALA A 318 5.96 -4.93 -6.47
N LYS A 319 6.01 -5.35 -7.73
CA LYS A 319 7.09 -5.10 -8.66
C LYS A 319 6.51 -4.54 -9.94
N ASP A 320 6.83 -3.28 -10.21
CA ASP A 320 6.31 -2.54 -11.36
C ASP A 320 7.15 -2.76 -12.62
N ASN A 321 6.64 -2.25 -13.75
CA ASN A 321 7.29 -2.27 -15.06
C ASN A 321 7.61 -3.68 -15.57
N VAL A 322 6.81 -4.68 -15.21
CA VAL A 322 7.02 -6.04 -15.67
C VAL A 322 6.47 -6.20 -17.09
N THR A 323 7.26 -6.78 -17.98
CA THR A 323 6.83 -7.12 -19.33
C THR A 323 6.30 -8.54 -19.35
N ALA A 324 5.02 -8.73 -19.66
CA ALA A 324 4.45 -10.06 -19.85
C ALA A 324 4.43 -10.43 -21.34
N ILE A 325 4.78 -11.68 -21.66
CA ILE A 325 4.72 -12.23 -23.02
C ILE A 325 3.80 -13.45 -22.98
N SER A 326 2.69 -13.37 -23.70
CA SER A 326 1.74 -14.47 -23.89
C SER A 326 2.05 -15.17 -25.20
N MET A 327 2.16 -16.49 -25.16
CA MET A 327 2.47 -17.36 -26.28
C MET A 327 1.35 -18.37 -26.46
N ASP A 328 0.52 -18.16 -27.47
CA ASP A 328 -0.61 -19.03 -27.81
C ASP A 328 -0.21 -20.03 -28.91
N THR A 329 -0.58 -21.30 -28.75
CA THR A 329 -0.40 -22.32 -29.79
C THR A 329 -1.51 -23.37 -29.78
N LEU A 330 -1.96 -23.75 -30.97
CA LEU A 330 -3.04 -24.72 -31.16
C LEU A 330 -2.62 -26.18 -30.83
N GLY A 331 -1.33 -26.43 -30.55
CA GLY A 331 -0.76 -27.79 -30.52
C GLY A 331 0.31 -28.06 -29.48
N MET A 332 0.30 -27.40 -28.32
CA MET A 332 1.21 -27.75 -27.19
C MET A 332 0.99 -29.19 -26.71
N TRP A 333 -0.27 -29.62 -26.68
CA TRP A 333 -0.65 -30.99 -26.38
C TRP A 333 -0.12 -31.92 -27.50
N GLN A 334 0.88 -32.75 -27.16
CA GLN A 334 1.59 -33.73 -28.02
C GLN A 334 2.84 -33.24 -28.78
N GLN A 335 3.24 -31.97 -28.71
CA GLN A 335 4.54 -31.52 -29.25
C GLN A 335 5.65 -31.61 -28.20
N VAL A 336 6.51 -32.63 -28.34
CA VAL A 336 7.72 -32.76 -27.51
C VAL A 336 8.69 -31.63 -27.87
N GLY A 337 9.14 -30.87 -26.86
CA GLY A 337 10.20 -29.87 -27.01
C GLY A 337 9.75 -28.41 -27.11
N PHE A 338 8.46 -28.12 -27.24
CA PHE A 338 7.97 -26.72 -27.41
C PHE A 338 8.50 -25.76 -26.35
N LEU A 339 8.40 -26.10 -25.07
CA LEU A 339 8.93 -25.26 -23.98
C LEU A 339 10.46 -25.12 -24.08
N ALA A 340 11.18 -26.18 -24.46
CA ALA A 340 12.63 -26.12 -24.61
C ALA A 340 13.03 -25.17 -25.76
N ASP A 341 12.31 -25.21 -26.87
CA ASP A 341 12.54 -24.31 -28.01
C ASP A 341 12.25 -22.85 -27.64
N VAL A 342 11.11 -22.59 -26.99
CA VAL A 342 10.74 -21.26 -26.49
C VAL A 342 11.78 -20.72 -25.50
N PHE A 343 12.16 -21.48 -24.48
CA PHE A 343 13.18 -21.04 -23.51
C PHE A 343 14.58 -20.91 -24.13
N SER A 344 14.87 -21.65 -25.21
CA SER A 344 16.10 -21.50 -25.98
C SER A 344 16.17 -20.13 -26.69
N VAL A 345 15.04 -19.60 -27.16
CA VAL A 345 14.96 -18.24 -27.72
C VAL A 345 15.33 -17.20 -26.65
N PHE A 346 14.73 -17.27 -25.47
CA PHE A 346 15.10 -16.37 -24.35
C PHE A 346 16.58 -16.47 -24.00
N LYS A 347 17.13 -17.69 -23.91
CA LYS A 347 18.55 -17.93 -23.67
C LYS A 347 19.44 -17.33 -24.76
N HIS A 348 19.06 -17.44 -26.04
CA HIS A 348 19.83 -16.90 -27.17
C HIS A 348 19.94 -15.38 -27.09
N HIS A 349 18.85 -14.72 -26.68
CA HIS A 349 18.80 -13.27 -26.45
C HIS A 349 19.34 -12.83 -25.08
N GLY A 350 19.83 -13.77 -24.27
CA GLY A 350 20.39 -13.48 -22.95
C GLY A 350 19.37 -13.02 -21.91
N LEU A 351 18.10 -13.34 -22.11
CA LEU A 351 16.99 -12.93 -21.24
C LEU A 351 16.69 -13.98 -20.16
N SER A 352 16.61 -13.52 -18.92
CA SER A 352 16.12 -14.26 -17.76
C SER A 352 14.61 -14.11 -17.61
N VAL A 353 13.90 -15.23 -17.51
CA VAL A 353 12.46 -15.28 -17.23
C VAL A 353 12.23 -15.28 -15.72
N ASP A 354 11.25 -14.50 -15.25
CA ASP A 354 10.91 -14.33 -13.83
C ASP A 354 9.79 -15.31 -13.41
N LEU A 355 8.55 -15.06 -13.82
CA LEU A 355 7.40 -15.94 -13.61
C LEU A 355 7.00 -16.66 -14.90
N VAL A 356 6.47 -17.87 -14.75
CA VAL A 356 5.92 -18.70 -15.82
C VAL A 356 4.58 -19.27 -15.37
N ALA A 357 3.56 -19.16 -16.22
CA ALA A 357 2.32 -19.92 -16.08
C ALA A 357 1.98 -20.61 -17.40
N THR A 358 1.44 -21.82 -17.29
CA THR A 358 1.08 -22.64 -18.45
C THR A 358 -0.35 -23.11 -18.35
N SER A 359 -1.03 -23.14 -19.49
CA SER A 359 -2.28 -23.87 -19.71
C SER A 359 -2.07 -24.94 -20.79
N GLU A 360 -3.14 -25.58 -21.25
CA GLU A 360 -3.06 -26.61 -22.30
C GLU A 360 -2.58 -26.06 -23.66
N ALA A 361 -2.79 -24.76 -23.93
CA ALA A 361 -2.55 -24.12 -25.22
C ALA A 361 -1.83 -22.76 -25.13
N ASN A 362 -1.55 -22.26 -23.93
CA ASN A 362 -0.92 -20.96 -23.70
C ASN A 362 0.21 -21.07 -22.67
N VAL A 363 1.30 -20.36 -22.93
CA VAL A 363 2.36 -20.08 -21.97
C VAL A 363 2.48 -18.58 -21.81
N THR A 364 2.36 -18.09 -20.58
CA THR A 364 2.63 -16.69 -20.27
C THR A 364 3.87 -16.62 -19.40
N VAL A 365 4.80 -15.75 -19.79
CA VAL A 365 6.04 -15.49 -19.04
C VAL A 365 6.16 -14.01 -18.72
N THR A 366 6.90 -13.71 -17.66
CA THR A 366 7.25 -12.33 -17.32
C THR A 366 8.75 -12.11 -17.40
N LEU A 367 9.13 -10.91 -17.84
CA LEU A 367 10.51 -10.44 -17.90
C LEU A 367 10.64 -9.22 -16.99
N ASP A 368 11.67 -9.25 -16.14
CA ASP A 368 12.08 -8.11 -15.33
C ASP A 368 13.03 -7.21 -16.14
N PRO A 369 12.68 -5.93 -16.41
CA PRO A 369 13.56 -5.02 -17.13
C PRO A 369 14.86 -4.74 -16.42
N VAL A 370 14.87 -4.72 -15.08
CA VAL A 370 16.06 -4.40 -14.27
C VAL A 370 17.09 -5.53 -14.35
N ALA A 371 16.61 -6.77 -14.41
CA ALA A 371 17.46 -7.95 -14.56
C ALA A 371 18.01 -8.14 -15.98
N ASN A 372 17.29 -7.64 -16.99
CA ASN A 372 17.52 -7.97 -18.40
C ASN A 372 18.00 -6.81 -19.27
N ALA A 373 18.10 -5.58 -18.75
CA ALA A 373 18.41 -4.38 -19.54
C ALA A 373 17.57 -4.30 -20.82
N LEU A 374 16.24 -4.47 -20.68
CA LEU A 374 15.32 -4.58 -21.80
C LEU A 374 15.19 -3.24 -22.53
N ASP A 375 15.65 -3.18 -23.78
CA ASP A 375 15.25 -2.16 -24.73
C ASP A 375 14.09 -2.67 -25.63
N PRO A 376 13.31 -1.75 -26.26
CA PRO A 376 12.21 -2.14 -27.15
C PRO A 376 12.65 -3.02 -28.33
N ASP A 377 13.87 -2.84 -28.82
CA ASP A 377 14.39 -3.57 -29.98
C ASP A 377 14.64 -5.05 -29.66
N THR A 378 15.15 -5.33 -28.46
CA THR A 378 15.39 -6.68 -27.93
C THR A 378 14.07 -7.41 -27.73
N ILE A 379 13.05 -6.75 -27.16
CA ILE A 379 11.71 -7.34 -26.99
C ILE A 379 11.10 -7.67 -28.36
N ASN A 380 11.19 -6.75 -29.32
CA ASN A 380 10.69 -6.98 -30.68
C ASN A 380 11.42 -8.13 -31.39
N ALA A 381 12.74 -8.26 -31.21
CA ALA A 381 13.51 -9.37 -31.74
C ALA A 381 13.09 -10.71 -31.15
N VAL A 382 12.90 -10.79 -29.83
CA VAL A 382 12.44 -11.98 -29.12
C VAL A 382 11.05 -12.39 -29.58
N VAL A 383 10.11 -11.45 -29.65
CA VAL A 383 8.73 -11.72 -30.12
C VAL A 383 8.73 -12.21 -31.57
N ARG A 384 9.57 -11.64 -32.44
CA ARG A 384 9.72 -12.10 -33.83
C ARG A 384 10.21 -13.55 -33.89
N ASP A 385 11.21 -13.90 -33.10
CA ASP A 385 11.79 -15.24 -33.09
C ASP A 385 10.85 -16.27 -32.43
N LEU A 386 10.11 -15.88 -31.39
CA LEU A 386 9.05 -16.70 -30.79
C LEU A 386 7.88 -16.94 -31.76
N ASN A 387 7.57 -15.97 -32.61
CA ASN A 387 6.52 -16.08 -33.62
C ASN A 387 6.81 -17.12 -34.73
N ALA A 388 8.02 -17.67 -34.78
CA ALA A 388 8.34 -18.83 -35.61
C ALA A 388 7.72 -20.14 -35.07
N PHE A 389 7.39 -20.19 -33.78
CA PHE A 389 6.93 -21.38 -33.07
C PHE A 389 5.48 -21.27 -32.55
N CYS A 390 5.03 -20.06 -32.23
CA CYS A 390 3.73 -19.80 -31.62
C CYS A 390 3.20 -18.42 -32.03
N ASN A 391 2.01 -18.02 -31.55
CA ASN A 391 1.55 -16.65 -31.63
C ASN A 391 1.94 -15.90 -30.35
N ALA A 392 3.07 -15.20 -30.39
CA ALA A 392 3.63 -14.45 -29.27
C ALA A 392 3.20 -12.98 -29.32
N ARG A 393 2.66 -12.48 -28.21
CA ARG A 393 2.26 -11.08 -28.01
C ARG A 393 2.76 -10.55 -26.67
N VAL A 394 3.12 -9.27 -26.67
CA VAL A 394 3.48 -8.54 -25.45
C VAL A 394 2.21 -8.01 -24.78
N ILE A 395 2.17 -8.10 -23.45
CA ILE A 395 1.11 -7.59 -22.58
C ILE A 395 1.78 -6.60 -21.62
N GLY A 396 1.29 -5.36 -21.56
CA GLY A 396 1.80 -4.36 -20.63
C GLY A 396 1.29 -2.94 -20.87
N PRO A 397 1.58 -2.00 -19.95
CA PRO A 397 2.46 -2.18 -18.78
C PRO A 397 1.83 -3.01 -17.64
N CYS A 398 2.55 -4.02 -17.13
CA CYS A 398 2.10 -4.87 -16.03
C CYS A 398 2.87 -4.63 -14.73
N ALA A 399 2.31 -5.11 -13.62
CA ALA A 399 2.97 -5.24 -12.34
C ALA A 399 2.72 -6.64 -11.74
N VAL A 400 3.68 -7.12 -10.95
CA VAL A 400 3.58 -8.36 -10.19
C VAL A 400 3.26 -8.03 -8.75
N VAL A 401 2.14 -8.52 -8.23
CA VAL A 401 1.80 -8.46 -6.80
C VAL A 401 1.99 -9.84 -6.18
N SER A 402 2.82 -9.95 -5.15
CA SER A 402 3.18 -11.22 -4.52
C SER A 402 2.87 -11.22 -3.03
N LEU A 403 2.12 -12.23 -2.59
CA LEU A 403 1.98 -12.60 -1.20
C LEU A 403 3.16 -13.49 -0.82
N VAL A 404 3.91 -13.14 0.21
CA VAL A 404 5.00 -13.96 0.75
C VAL A 404 4.68 -14.35 2.19
N GLY A 405 4.87 -15.61 2.51
CA GLY A 405 4.48 -16.16 3.80
C GLY A 405 4.78 -17.64 3.89
N ARG A 406 4.01 -18.33 4.72
CA ARG A 406 4.13 -19.78 4.93
C ARG A 406 2.75 -20.41 4.84
N HIS A 407 2.68 -21.54 4.15
CA HIS A 407 1.44 -22.29 3.92
C HIS A 407 0.32 -21.44 3.31
N ILE A 408 0.64 -20.62 2.30
CA ILE A 408 -0.31 -19.65 1.72
C ILE A 408 -1.55 -20.34 1.18
N ARG A 409 -1.45 -21.58 0.68
CA ARG A 409 -2.62 -22.38 0.25
C ARG A 409 -3.73 -22.47 1.26
N ALA A 410 -3.38 -22.65 2.53
CA ALA A 410 -4.36 -22.77 3.60
C ALA A 410 -5.12 -21.46 3.86
N LEU A 411 -4.60 -20.34 3.36
CA LEU A 411 -5.16 -19.00 3.53
C LEU A 411 -5.89 -18.48 2.29
N LEU A 412 -5.91 -19.22 1.18
CA LEU A 412 -6.55 -18.80 -0.06
C LEU A 412 -8.05 -18.52 0.13
N SER A 413 -8.74 -19.31 0.95
CA SER A 413 -10.15 -19.08 1.30
C SER A 413 -10.38 -17.71 1.95
N ASP A 414 -9.43 -17.30 2.78
CA ASP A 414 -9.49 -16.10 3.57
C ASP A 414 -9.04 -14.87 2.76
N LEU A 415 -8.46 -15.07 1.57
CA LEU A 415 -8.11 -13.99 0.64
C LEU A 415 -9.30 -13.58 -0.24
N GLY A 416 -10.37 -14.39 -0.28
CA GLY A 416 -11.53 -14.20 -1.17
C GLY A 416 -12.00 -12.74 -1.30
N PRO A 417 -12.30 -12.03 -0.20
CA PRO A 417 -12.76 -10.63 -0.25
C PRO A 417 -11.74 -9.68 -0.90
N ALA A 418 -10.44 -9.86 -0.63
CA ALA A 418 -9.40 -9.02 -1.22
C ALA A 418 -9.11 -9.37 -2.69
N LEU A 419 -9.46 -10.59 -3.12
CA LEU A 419 -9.40 -11.01 -4.51
C LEU A 419 -10.65 -10.57 -5.31
N GLU A 420 -11.67 -9.97 -4.69
CA GLU A 420 -12.81 -9.36 -5.42
C GLU A 420 -12.38 -8.19 -6.30
N VAL A 421 -11.20 -7.59 -6.05
CA VAL A 421 -10.57 -6.63 -6.97
C VAL A 421 -10.43 -7.20 -8.38
N PHE A 422 -10.28 -8.52 -8.50
CA PHE A 422 -10.16 -9.22 -9.77
C PHE A 422 -11.47 -9.38 -10.53
N ASP A 423 -12.63 -9.11 -9.91
CA ASP A 423 -13.90 -9.09 -10.64
C ASP A 423 -13.99 -7.90 -11.61
N GLU A 424 -13.17 -6.86 -11.40
CA GLU A 424 -13.24 -5.61 -12.17
C GLU A 424 -12.37 -5.62 -13.45
N GLN A 425 -11.29 -6.41 -13.54
CA GLN A 425 -10.29 -6.35 -14.64
C GLN A 425 -9.45 -7.65 -14.80
N ASN A 426 -8.62 -7.75 -15.84
CA ASN A 426 -7.90 -8.98 -16.21
C ASN A 426 -6.69 -9.30 -15.32
N ILE A 427 -6.62 -10.53 -14.79
CA ILE A 427 -5.37 -11.13 -14.32
C ILE A 427 -4.69 -11.82 -15.51
N TYR A 428 -3.45 -11.45 -15.81
CA TYR A 428 -2.71 -12.03 -16.92
C TYR A 428 -2.03 -13.35 -16.57
N LEU A 429 -1.58 -13.49 -15.32
CA LEU A 429 -0.86 -14.65 -14.84
C LEU A 429 -1.06 -14.81 -13.34
N VAL A 430 -1.29 -16.05 -12.91
CA VAL A 430 -1.20 -16.46 -11.50
C VAL A 430 -0.11 -17.50 -11.40
N SER A 431 0.85 -17.28 -10.51
CA SER A 431 1.93 -18.23 -10.24
C SER A 431 1.94 -18.57 -8.76
N GLN A 432 2.12 -19.86 -8.49
CA GLN A 432 2.28 -20.37 -7.14
C GLN A 432 3.45 -21.35 -7.11
N ALA A 433 4.44 -21.08 -6.26
CA ALA A 433 5.54 -22.02 -6.06
C ALA A 433 5.09 -23.28 -5.29
N ALA A 434 5.69 -24.42 -5.64
CA ALA A 434 5.48 -25.68 -4.93
C ALA A 434 5.87 -25.61 -3.44
N SER A 435 6.78 -24.68 -3.10
CA SER A 435 7.24 -24.39 -1.74
C SER A 435 6.17 -23.81 -0.82
N ASP A 436 5.02 -23.36 -1.35
CA ASP A 436 3.92 -22.74 -0.59
C ASP A 436 4.32 -21.46 0.18
N LEU A 437 5.40 -20.81 -0.27
CA LEU A 437 5.95 -19.60 0.32
C LEU A 437 5.52 -18.32 -0.40
N ASN A 438 5.11 -18.44 -1.66
CA ASN A 438 4.68 -17.31 -2.47
C ASN A 438 3.36 -17.60 -3.21
N PHE A 439 2.61 -16.54 -3.48
CA PHE A 439 1.47 -16.54 -4.38
C PHE A 439 1.42 -15.21 -5.12
N SER A 440 1.63 -15.25 -6.43
CA SER A 440 1.90 -14.06 -7.24
C SER A 440 0.86 -13.89 -8.34
N PHE A 441 0.48 -12.64 -8.58
CA PHE A 441 -0.45 -12.21 -9.61
C PHE A 441 0.23 -11.21 -10.53
N VAL A 442 0.00 -11.34 -11.84
CA VAL A 442 0.37 -10.32 -12.83
C VAL A 442 -0.89 -9.59 -13.24
N VAL A 443 -0.90 -8.29 -12.97
CA VAL A 443 -2.02 -7.38 -13.19
C VAL A 443 -1.56 -6.17 -14.00
N ASP A 444 -2.48 -5.34 -14.47
CA ASP A 444 -2.13 -4.03 -15.02
C ASP A 444 -1.39 -3.18 -13.97
N ALA A 445 -0.38 -2.42 -14.40
CA ALA A 445 0.45 -1.63 -13.49
C ALA A 445 -0.37 -0.66 -12.61
N GLU A 446 -1.45 -0.09 -13.15
CA GLU A 446 -2.33 0.85 -12.43
C GLU A 446 -3.11 0.18 -11.26
N GLN A 447 -3.24 -1.15 -11.28
CA GLN A 447 -4.02 -1.90 -10.28
C GLN A 447 -3.19 -2.31 -9.06
N ALA A 448 -1.89 -2.52 -9.24
CA ALA A 448 -1.03 -3.03 -8.18
C ALA A 448 -1.11 -2.20 -6.88
N PRO A 449 -1.09 -0.84 -6.89
CA PRO A 449 -1.19 -0.08 -5.65
C PRO A 449 -2.50 -0.27 -4.89
N ARG A 450 -3.62 -0.50 -5.59
CA ARG A 450 -4.92 -0.78 -4.95
C ARG A 450 -4.94 -2.18 -4.36
N LEU A 451 -4.50 -3.16 -5.15
CA LEU A 451 -4.48 -4.57 -4.73
C LEU A 451 -3.57 -4.79 -3.51
N VAL A 452 -2.36 -4.20 -3.50
CA VAL A 452 -1.46 -4.26 -2.34
C VAL A 452 -2.12 -3.63 -1.11
N ARG A 453 -2.76 -2.46 -1.26
CA ARG A 453 -3.45 -1.79 -0.14
C ARG A 453 -4.60 -2.61 0.43
N GLU A 454 -5.44 -3.20 -0.41
CA GLU A 454 -6.57 -4.02 0.05
C GLU A 454 -6.11 -5.33 0.70
N LEU A 455 -5.17 -6.05 0.06
CA LEU A 455 -4.58 -7.27 0.63
C LEU A 455 -3.85 -6.97 1.96
N HIS A 456 -3.15 -5.84 2.04
CA HIS A 456 -2.44 -5.43 3.26
C HIS A 456 -3.40 -5.01 4.36
N ALA A 457 -4.42 -4.22 4.02
CA ALA A 457 -5.46 -3.84 4.96
C ALA A 457 -6.15 -5.08 5.54
N GLU A 458 -6.47 -6.08 4.73
CA GLU A 458 -7.12 -7.31 5.21
C GLU A 458 -6.23 -8.12 6.15
N ARG A 459 -4.91 -8.16 5.91
CA ARG A 459 -3.98 -9.03 6.65
C ARG A 459 -3.24 -8.39 7.82
N PHE A 460 -2.97 -7.09 7.76
CA PHE A 460 -2.03 -6.43 8.67
C PHE A 460 -2.58 -5.22 9.41
N SER A 461 -3.62 -4.54 8.90
CA SER A 461 -4.09 -3.27 9.49
C SER A 461 -4.61 -3.40 10.94
N ALA A 462 -5.10 -4.57 11.33
CA ALA A 462 -5.59 -4.84 12.69
C ALA A 462 -4.65 -5.71 13.53
N ARG A 463 -3.47 -6.08 12.99
CA ARG A 463 -2.53 -6.97 13.69
C ARG A 463 -1.71 -6.15 14.68
N PRO A 464 -1.69 -6.45 15.99
CA PRO A 464 -0.83 -5.76 16.94
C PRO A 464 0.63 -6.15 16.75
N ALA A 465 1.55 -5.37 17.32
CA ALA A 465 2.94 -5.78 17.43
C ALA A 465 3.05 -7.05 18.31
N ASP A 466 3.75 -8.06 17.81
CA ASP A 466 4.01 -9.33 18.48
C ASP A 466 5.50 -9.73 18.30
N GLU A 467 5.85 -11.00 18.49
CA GLU A 467 7.22 -11.50 18.31
C GLU A 467 7.69 -11.48 16.85
N LEU A 468 6.75 -11.46 15.90
CA LEU A 468 7.00 -11.52 14.46
C LEU A 468 6.85 -10.15 13.78
N PHE A 469 5.86 -9.35 14.20
CA PHE A 469 5.56 -8.03 13.66
C PHE A 469 5.88 -6.95 14.70
N GLY A 470 6.67 -5.96 14.32
CA GLY A 470 7.01 -4.80 15.11
C GLY A 470 6.07 -3.61 14.89
N PRO A 471 6.50 -2.42 15.29
CA PRO A 471 5.74 -1.20 15.05
C PRO A 471 5.53 -0.94 13.56
N SER A 472 4.47 -0.22 13.22
CA SER A 472 4.26 0.28 11.86
C SER A 472 5.27 1.35 11.50
N TRP A 473 5.42 1.62 10.21
CA TRP A 473 6.24 2.74 9.73
C TRP A 473 5.76 4.07 10.32
N SER A 474 4.45 4.29 10.38
CA SER A 474 3.88 5.47 11.01
C SER A 474 4.23 5.59 12.50
N GLU A 475 4.20 4.48 13.25
CA GLU A 475 4.60 4.44 14.66
C GLU A 475 6.11 4.72 14.87
N LEU A 476 6.96 4.48 13.85
CA LEU A 476 8.41 4.66 13.94
C LEU A 476 8.90 6.05 13.50
N PHE A 477 8.29 6.65 12.48
CA PHE A 477 8.86 7.83 11.79
C PHE A 477 7.88 8.96 11.54
N ASP A 478 6.58 8.77 11.78
CA ASP A 478 5.64 9.88 11.66
C ASP A 478 5.81 10.78 12.89
N THR A 479 6.51 11.89 12.69
CA THR A 479 6.64 13.01 13.62
C THR A 479 5.47 13.97 13.51
N ASN A 480 4.36 13.54 12.90
CA ASN A 480 3.09 14.14 13.19
C ASN A 480 2.79 13.89 14.67
N GLU A 481 3.11 14.91 15.47
CA GLU A 481 2.29 15.33 16.61
C GLU A 481 0.83 15.40 16.14
N SER A 482 0.20 14.25 15.97
CA SER A 482 -1.23 14.07 16.13
C SER A 482 -1.51 13.41 17.47
N ASP A 483 -0.74 13.82 18.49
CA ASP A 483 -1.31 14.10 19.82
C ASP A 483 -2.19 15.36 19.73
N ALA A 484 -3.00 15.51 18.68
CA ALA A 484 -4.28 16.18 18.85
C ALA A 484 -5.05 15.20 19.73
N GLU A 485 -5.00 15.39 21.05
CA GLU A 485 -5.73 14.62 22.07
C GLU A 485 -7.00 14.06 21.44
N ALA A 486 -6.95 12.79 21.03
CA ALA A 486 -8.04 12.20 20.27
C ALA A 486 -9.25 12.28 21.19
N THR A 487 -10.16 13.20 20.88
CA THR A 487 -11.31 13.41 21.74
C THR A 487 -12.03 12.07 21.82
N PRO A 488 -12.19 11.49 23.03
CA PRO A 488 -12.76 10.17 23.16
C PRO A 488 -14.13 10.18 22.48
N PRO A 489 -14.48 9.12 21.73
CA PRO A 489 -15.76 9.08 21.04
C PRO A 489 -16.89 9.22 22.06
N TRP A 490 -17.98 9.89 21.67
CA TRP A 490 -19.08 10.27 22.57
C TRP A 490 -19.63 9.10 23.40
N TRP A 491 -19.59 7.88 22.89
CA TRP A 491 -20.10 6.72 23.62
C TRP A 491 -19.23 6.31 24.81
N GLN A 492 -17.98 6.80 24.90
CA GLN A 492 -17.15 6.65 26.09
C GLN A 492 -17.60 7.60 27.20
N THR A 493 -17.90 8.85 26.85
CA THR A 493 -18.40 9.84 27.82
C THR A 493 -19.82 9.50 28.27
N GLU A 494 -20.65 8.96 27.37
CA GLU A 494 -22.03 8.53 27.66
C GLU A 494 -22.15 7.08 28.13
N ARG A 495 -21.05 6.44 28.56
CA ARG A 495 -21.01 5.00 28.88
C ARG A 495 -22.08 4.59 29.89
N GLU A 496 -22.26 5.35 30.97
CA GLU A 496 -23.23 5.01 32.02
C GLU A 496 -24.67 5.05 31.48
N ALA A 497 -25.01 6.08 30.71
CA ALA A 497 -26.32 6.21 30.08
C ALA A 497 -26.58 5.08 29.07
N LEU A 498 -25.57 4.71 28.28
CA LEU A 498 -25.66 3.60 27.32
C LEU A 498 -25.83 2.24 28.00
N LEU A 499 -25.12 2.00 29.11
CA LEU A 499 -25.29 0.78 29.90
C LEU A 499 -26.67 0.72 30.56
N ALA A 500 -27.20 1.85 31.02
CA ALA A 500 -28.56 1.94 31.56
C ALA A 500 -29.63 1.71 30.49
N LEU A 501 -29.40 2.23 29.27
CA LEU A 501 -30.30 2.03 28.13
C LEU A 501 -30.28 0.58 27.65
N ALA A 502 -29.14 -0.11 27.75
CA ALA A 502 -28.96 -1.52 27.44
C ALA A 502 -29.58 -2.47 28.48
N ASP A 503 -30.78 -2.20 29.00
CA ASP A 503 -31.55 -3.21 29.74
C ASP A 503 -31.92 -4.40 28.82
N THR A 504 -32.24 -5.56 29.40
CA THR A 504 -32.58 -6.82 28.73
C THR A 504 -33.67 -6.73 27.67
N THR A 505 -34.51 -5.70 27.69
CA THR A 505 -35.58 -5.46 26.70
C THR A 505 -35.16 -4.55 25.54
N ASN A 506 -34.01 -3.88 25.64
CA ASN A 506 -33.56 -2.86 24.70
C ASN A 506 -32.33 -3.28 23.88
N THR A 507 -31.87 -4.54 24.01
CA THR A 507 -30.84 -5.12 23.15
C THR A 507 -31.44 -6.20 22.23
N PRO A 508 -31.05 -6.25 20.95
CA PRO A 508 -30.20 -5.29 20.27
C PRO A 508 -30.92 -3.95 19.99
N GLY A 509 -30.22 -2.82 20.12
CA GLY A 509 -30.81 -1.49 19.97
C GLY A 509 -29.82 -0.45 19.47
N TYR A 510 -30.26 0.39 18.52
CA TYR A 510 -29.49 1.52 18.02
C TYR A 510 -29.66 2.74 18.91
N VAL A 511 -28.56 3.46 19.12
CA VAL A 511 -28.53 4.73 19.85
C VAL A 511 -27.90 5.80 18.99
N TYR A 512 -28.54 6.96 18.91
CA TYR A 512 -28.12 8.11 18.12
C TYR A 512 -27.83 9.30 19.04
N HIS A 513 -26.65 9.90 18.92
CA HIS A 513 -26.21 11.01 19.75
C HIS A 513 -26.50 12.36 19.07
N ALA A 514 -27.53 13.07 19.55
CA ALA A 514 -27.98 14.33 18.95
C ALA A 514 -26.89 15.42 18.88
N PRO A 515 -26.04 15.63 19.90
CA PRO A 515 -24.95 16.62 19.80
C PRO A 515 -23.95 16.31 18.68
N THR A 516 -23.67 15.02 18.40
CA THR A 516 -22.79 14.63 17.28
C THR A 516 -23.46 14.94 15.94
N LEU A 517 -24.75 14.64 15.80
CA LEU A 517 -25.53 14.99 14.59
C LEU A 517 -25.46 16.50 14.32
N ARG A 518 -25.76 17.33 15.33
CA ARG A 518 -25.70 18.79 15.22
C ARG A 518 -24.30 19.29 14.87
N THR A 519 -23.28 18.72 15.49
CA THR A 519 -21.88 19.09 15.20
C THR A 519 -21.52 18.79 13.74
N ARG A 520 -21.89 17.61 13.22
CA ARG A 520 -21.63 17.25 11.82
C ARG A 520 -22.44 18.10 10.84
N ALA A 521 -23.69 18.40 11.17
CA ALA A 521 -24.52 19.32 10.39
C ALA A 521 -23.89 20.71 10.31
N ARG A 522 -23.47 21.27 11.45
CA ARG A 522 -22.81 22.59 11.52
C ARG A 522 -21.51 22.66 10.75
N GLN A 523 -20.72 21.60 10.77
CA GLN A 523 -19.49 21.51 9.97
C GLN A 523 -19.78 21.59 8.47
N LEU A 524 -20.89 21.00 8.03
CA LEU A 524 -21.29 21.04 6.62
C LEU A 524 -21.89 22.41 6.24
N THR A 525 -22.75 22.98 7.08
CA THR A 525 -23.36 24.29 6.84
C THR A 525 -22.36 25.45 6.94
N ALA A 526 -21.20 25.22 7.59
CA ALA A 526 -20.11 26.19 7.66
C ALA A 526 -19.28 26.28 6.37
N LEU A 527 -19.47 25.37 5.41
CA LEU A 527 -18.81 25.46 4.11
C LEU A 527 -19.42 26.60 3.29
N GLU A 528 -18.81 27.79 3.33
CA GLU A 528 -19.28 28.98 2.63
C GLU A 528 -19.45 28.77 1.11
N ALA A 529 -18.69 27.85 0.53
CA ALA A 529 -18.81 27.50 -0.88
C ALA A 529 -20.10 26.73 -1.21
N VAL A 530 -20.75 26.10 -0.24
CA VAL A 530 -21.94 25.27 -0.44
C VAL A 530 -23.19 26.08 -0.07
N ASP A 531 -24.01 26.41 -1.08
CA ASP A 531 -25.19 27.26 -0.92
C ASP A 531 -26.34 26.52 -0.21
N GLN A 532 -26.49 25.21 -0.48
CA GLN A 532 -27.52 24.40 0.17
C GLN A 532 -27.01 22.97 0.43
N PRO A 533 -26.82 22.60 1.71
CA PRO A 533 -26.59 21.21 2.08
C PRO A 533 -27.91 20.44 2.22
N TYR A 534 -27.87 19.17 1.81
CA TYR A 534 -28.93 18.19 1.91
C TYR A 534 -28.45 16.96 2.69
N TYR A 535 -29.40 16.23 3.28
CA TYR A 535 -29.16 14.95 3.92
C TYR A 535 -29.76 13.81 3.10
N ALA A 536 -28.93 12.84 2.71
CA ALA A 536 -29.37 11.63 2.03
C ALA A 536 -30.08 10.68 3.02
N VAL A 537 -31.42 10.63 2.94
CA VAL A 537 -32.32 9.98 3.92
C VAL A 537 -32.07 8.48 4.03
N LYS A 538 -31.69 7.82 2.92
CA LYS A 538 -31.30 6.40 2.89
C LYS A 538 -30.20 6.01 3.90
N ALA A 539 -29.40 6.98 4.35
CA ALA A 539 -28.38 6.72 5.38
C ALA A 539 -29.02 6.39 6.74
N ASN A 540 -30.06 7.13 7.14
CA ASN A 540 -30.84 6.91 8.35
C ASN A 540 -32.19 7.66 8.30
N PRO A 541 -33.32 6.97 8.04
CA PRO A 541 -34.63 7.60 7.92
C PRO A 541 -35.37 7.78 9.26
N HIS A 542 -34.67 7.72 10.40
CA HIS A 542 -35.30 7.82 11.71
C HIS A 542 -35.90 9.22 11.93
N PRO A 543 -37.19 9.36 12.32
CA PRO A 543 -37.87 10.66 12.40
C PRO A 543 -37.14 11.70 13.24
N ASP A 544 -36.58 11.31 14.39
CA ASP A 544 -35.88 12.26 15.28
C ASP A 544 -34.52 12.70 14.71
N VAL A 545 -33.86 11.84 13.91
CA VAL A 545 -32.63 12.22 13.19
C VAL A 545 -32.96 13.23 12.11
N LEU A 546 -34.06 13.02 11.36
CA LEU A 546 -34.52 13.95 10.33
C LEU A 546 -34.86 15.31 10.93
N ARG A 547 -35.63 15.37 12.03
CA ARG A 547 -35.93 16.64 12.73
C ARG A 547 -34.65 17.35 13.20
N CYS A 548 -33.73 16.61 13.82
CA CYS A 548 -32.47 17.16 14.29
C CYS A 548 -31.63 17.80 13.17
N LEU A 549 -31.58 17.19 11.98
CA LEU A 549 -30.82 17.72 10.85
C LEU A 549 -31.55 18.88 10.15
N TYR A 550 -32.89 18.84 10.11
CA TYR A 550 -33.70 19.94 9.59
C TYR A 550 -33.54 21.22 10.42
N ASP A 551 -33.53 21.10 11.75
CA ASP A 551 -33.35 22.23 12.67
C ASP A 551 -31.99 22.91 12.52
N GLU A 552 -30.98 22.18 12.02
CA GLU A 552 -29.64 22.71 11.69
C GLU A 552 -29.56 23.27 10.24
N GLY A 553 -30.68 23.32 9.51
CA GLY A 553 -30.77 24.00 8.21
C GLY A 553 -30.54 23.11 6.98
N LEU A 554 -30.51 21.78 7.13
CA LEU A 554 -30.34 20.87 6.00
C LEU A 554 -31.67 20.60 5.27
N GLY A 555 -31.60 20.46 3.93
CA GLY A 555 -32.67 19.87 3.13
C GLY A 555 -32.59 18.34 3.12
N PHE A 556 -33.45 17.67 2.35
CA PHE A 556 -33.46 16.20 2.26
C PHE A 556 -33.31 15.72 0.83
N GLU A 557 -32.50 14.68 0.64
CA GLU A 557 -32.38 13.90 -0.59
C GLU A 557 -33.02 12.53 -0.35
N CYS A 558 -33.95 12.16 -1.25
CA CYS A 558 -34.77 10.96 -1.18
C CYS A 558 -34.65 10.17 -2.48
N VAL A 559 -34.38 8.87 -2.38
CA VAL A 559 -34.25 7.99 -3.55
C VAL A 559 -35.52 7.17 -3.85
N SER A 560 -36.57 7.32 -3.03
CA SER A 560 -37.87 6.65 -3.20
C SER A 560 -39.01 7.50 -2.64
N LEU A 561 -40.24 7.29 -3.12
CA LEU A 561 -41.42 7.96 -2.55
C LEU A 561 -41.61 7.68 -1.06
N GLY A 562 -41.27 6.48 -0.59
CA GLY A 562 -41.38 6.15 0.84
C GLY A 562 -40.45 7.00 1.72
N GLU A 563 -39.31 7.44 1.19
CA GLU A 563 -38.44 8.40 1.88
C GLU A 563 -39.02 9.81 1.87
N VAL A 564 -39.63 10.24 0.76
CA VAL A 564 -40.34 11.53 0.66
C VAL A 564 -41.49 11.60 1.66
N GLU A 565 -42.33 10.56 1.72
CA GLU A 565 -43.43 10.43 2.69
C GLU A 565 -42.90 10.47 4.13
N ARG A 566 -41.81 9.76 4.42
CA ARG A 566 -41.16 9.78 5.74
C ARG A 566 -40.67 11.17 6.12
N VAL A 567 -40.11 11.94 5.18
CA VAL A 567 -39.67 13.31 5.42
C VAL A 567 -40.85 14.20 5.77
N PHE A 568 -41.95 14.16 5.01
CA PHE A 568 -43.15 14.95 5.31
C PHE A 568 -43.85 14.51 6.61
N GLU A 569 -43.82 13.23 6.96
CA GLU A 569 -44.31 12.73 8.25
C GLU A 569 -43.46 13.25 9.42
N ALA A 570 -42.13 13.16 9.30
CA ALA A 570 -41.21 13.55 10.36
C ALA A 570 -41.12 15.07 10.53
N VAL A 571 -41.19 15.82 9.43
CA VAL A 571 -41.04 17.28 9.36
C VAL A 571 -42.19 17.89 8.53
N PRO A 572 -43.41 17.99 9.07
CA PRO A 572 -44.57 18.49 8.32
C PRO A 572 -44.44 19.92 7.77
N GLN A 573 -43.53 20.71 8.33
CA GLN A 573 -43.23 22.08 7.93
C GLN A 573 -42.12 22.21 6.87
N VAL A 574 -41.56 21.10 6.39
CA VAL A 574 -40.54 21.13 5.35
C VAL A 574 -41.11 21.76 4.07
N ASP A 575 -40.38 22.69 3.49
CA ASP A 575 -40.69 23.21 2.15
C ASP A 575 -40.43 22.09 1.13
N PRO A 576 -41.42 21.67 0.31
CA PRO A 576 -41.21 20.66 -0.73
C PRO A 576 -40.04 20.98 -1.66
N GLN A 577 -39.72 22.26 -1.89
CA GLN A 577 -38.57 22.67 -2.71
C GLN A 577 -37.22 22.36 -2.06
N ARG A 578 -37.18 22.08 -0.75
CA ARG A 578 -35.99 21.61 -0.02
C ARG A 578 -35.91 20.08 0.04
N VAL A 579 -36.75 19.37 -0.71
CA VAL A 579 -36.72 17.92 -0.87
C VAL A 579 -36.35 17.58 -2.32
N LEU A 580 -35.27 16.81 -2.48
CA LEU A 580 -34.83 16.27 -3.76
C LEU A 580 -35.30 14.83 -3.88
N PHE A 581 -35.99 14.51 -4.97
CA PHE A 581 -36.32 13.15 -5.36
C PHE A 581 -35.34 12.70 -6.46
N GLN A 582 -34.41 11.82 -6.11
CA GLN A 582 -33.32 11.35 -6.98
C GLN A 582 -33.33 9.82 -7.15
N PRO A 583 -34.39 9.26 -7.73
CA PRO A 583 -34.47 7.81 -7.89
C PRO A 583 -33.48 7.29 -8.94
N ASN A 584 -33.26 5.98 -8.92
CA ASN A 584 -32.64 5.27 -10.05
C ASN A 584 -33.61 4.17 -10.55
N PHE A 585 -33.88 4.14 -11.86
CA PHE A 585 -34.85 3.22 -12.49
C PHE A 585 -36.23 3.22 -11.82
N ALA A 586 -36.69 4.36 -11.29
CA ALA A 586 -38.04 4.47 -10.70
C ALA A 586 -39.16 4.23 -11.72
N ALA A 587 -40.29 3.72 -11.24
CA ALA A 587 -41.50 3.62 -12.02
C ALA A 587 -42.02 5.00 -12.41
N ILE A 588 -42.67 5.13 -13.58
CA ILE A 588 -43.16 6.42 -14.08
C ILE A 588 -44.16 7.11 -13.13
N ASP A 589 -44.95 6.31 -12.41
CA ASP A 589 -45.91 6.81 -11.43
C ASP A 589 -45.23 7.43 -10.20
N GLU A 590 -43.98 7.07 -9.89
CA GLU A 590 -43.22 7.74 -8.84
C GLU A 590 -42.84 9.17 -9.23
N TYR A 591 -42.45 9.39 -10.49
CA TYR A 591 -42.17 10.74 -10.99
C TYR A 591 -43.44 11.61 -10.96
N ARG A 592 -44.59 11.08 -11.40
CA ARG A 592 -45.88 11.79 -11.32
C ARG A 592 -46.19 12.21 -9.87
N ALA A 593 -46.11 11.27 -8.94
CA ALA A 593 -46.39 11.52 -7.54
C ALA A 593 -45.41 12.52 -6.91
N ALA A 594 -44.13 12.50 -7.31
CA ALA A 594 -43.14 13.47 -6.85
C ALA A 594 -43.47 14.90 -7.34
N PHE A 595 -43.85 15.06 -8.62
CA PHE A 595 -44.30 16.35 -9.14
C PHE A 595 -45.58 16.84 -8.45
N ASP A 596 -46.55 15.95 -8.21
CA ASP A 596 -47.79 16.29 -7.50
C ASP A 596 -47.54 16.76 -6.06
N GLN A 597 -46.49 16.25 -5.41
CA GLN A 597 -46.03 16.69 -4.09
C GLN A 597 -45.18 17.97 -4.12
N GLY A 598 -44.84 18.47 -5.32
CA GLY A 598 -44.07 19.70 -5.49
C GLY A 598 -42.60 19.59 -5.08
N VAL A 599 -42.04 18.37 -5.02
CA VAL A 599 -40.60 18.16 -4.73
C VAL A 599 -39.76 18.29 -6.00
N ARG A 600 -38.45 18.55 -5.85
CA ARG A 600 -37.54 18.68 -6.99
C ARG A 600 -37.15 17.31 -7.52
N VAL A 601 -37.39 17.06 -8.81
CA VAL A 601 -37.16 15.75 -9.44
C VAL A 601 -35.83 15.75 -10.19
N THR A 602 -34.99 14.74 -9.93
CA THR A 602 -33.79 14.44 -10.71
C THR A 602 -34.02 13.21 -11.57
N LEU A 603 -33.67 13.33 -12.84
CA LEU A 603 -33.76 12.24 -13.80
C LEU A 603 -32.40 11.58 -14.01
N ASP A 604 -32.37 10.26 -13.89
CA ASP A 604 -31.15 9.44 -13.97
C ASP A 604 -30.90 8.84 -15.37
N ASN A 605 -31.90 8.88 -16.26
CA ASN A 605 -31.88 8.25 -17.59
C ASN A 605 -32.71 9.09 -18.58
N VAL A 606 -32.31 9.20 -19.85
CA VAL A 606 -33.05 9.96 -20.89
C VAL A 606 -34.35 9.28 -21.33
N GLN A 607 -34.44 7.96 -21.22
CA GLN A 607 -35.55 7.15 -21.75
C GLN A 607 -36.96 7.57 -21.29
N PRO A 608 -37.19 7.99 -20.02
CA PRO A 608 -38.51 8.46 -19.59
C PRO A 608 -38.97 9.74 -20.29
N LEU A 609 -38.04 10.60 -20.75
CA LEU A 609 -38.40 11.79 -21.54
C LEU A 609 -38.95 11.42 -22.92
N ASP A 610 -38.43 10.36 -23.52
CA ASP A 610 -38.84 9.89 -24.85
C ASP A 610 -40.15 9.09 -24.80
N THR A 611 -40.29 8.20 -23.81
CA THR A 611 -41.43 7.27 -23.76
C THR A 611 -42.63 7.76 -22.97
N HIS A 612 -42.43 8.71 -22.06
CA HIS A 612 -43.47 9.30 -21.23
C HIS A 612 -43.39 10.84 -21.16
N PRO A 613 -43.29 11.53 -22.31
CA PRO A 613 -43.13 12.98 -22.34
C PRO A 613 -44.27 13.74 -21.65
N GLU A 614 -45.47 13.15 -21.60
CA GLU A 614 -46.64 13.75 -20.94
C GLU A 614 -46.47 13.95 -19.43
N VAL A 615 -45.53 13.24 -18.80
CA VAL A 615 -45.25 13.35 -17.36
C VAL A 615 -44.31 14.51 -17.07
N PHE A 616 -43.38 14.79 -17.98
CA PHE A 616 -42.33 15.77 -17.79
C PHE A 616 -42.61 17.10 -18.50
N ALA A 617 -43.56 17.14 -19.44
CA ALA A 617 -43.89 18.34 -20.19
C ALA A 617 -44.25 19.52 -19.26
N GLY A 618 -43.60 20.66 -19.46
CA GLY A 618 -43.78 21.85 -18.63
C GLY A 618 -43.20 21.77 -17.21
N GLN A 619 -42.53 20.67 -16.85
CA GLN A 619 -41.93 20.47 -15.53
C GLN A 619 -40.51 21.05 -15.46
N THR A 620 -40.07 21.30 -14.23
CA THR A 620 -38.68 21.62 -13.93
C THR A 620 -37.97 20.39 -13.37
N ILE A 621 -36.84 20.02 -13.94
CA ILE A 621 -36.07 18.83 -13.56
C ILE A 621 -34.58 19.12 -13.38
N PHE A 622 -33.91 18.17 -12.74
CA PHE A 622 -32.46 18.05 -12.71
C PHE A 622 -32.05 16.85 -13.57
N LEU A 623 -30.85 16.89 -14.15
CA LEU A 623 -30.26 15.74 -14.83
C LEU A 623 -29.08 15.21 -14.01
N ARG A 624 -29.08 13.91 -13.71
CA ARG A 624 -27.91 13.25 -13.13
C ARG A 624 -26.98 12.82 -14.26
N ILE A 625 -25.71 13.19 -14.16
CA ILE A 625 -24.69 12.93 -15.18
C ILE A 625 -23.69 11.89 -14.66
N ASP A 626 -23.31 10.96 -15.52
CA ASP A 626 -22.15 10.09 -15.30
C ASP A 626 -20.89 10.72 -15.94
N PRO A 627 -19.87 11.12 -15.17
CA PRO A 627 -18.61 11.64 -15.71
C PRO A 627 -17.76 10.58 -16.43
N GLY A 628 -18.17 9.31 -16.46
CA GLY A 628 -17.44 8.19 -17.05
C GLY A 628 -16.28 7.67 -16.19
N ARG A 629 -16.04 8.27 -15.02
CA ARG A 629 -15.03 7.87 -14.02
C ARG A 629 -15.60 8.00 -12.60
N GLY A 630 -15.61 6.93 -11.81
CA GLY A 630 -16.08 6.93 -10.42
C GLY A 630 -14.96 7.00 -9.37
N HIS A 631 -15.28 7.54 -8.19
CA HIS A 631 -14.37 7.62 -7.03
C HIS A 631 -15.03 6.97 -5.80
N GLY A 632 -14.40 5.96 -5.21
CA GLY A 632 -14.91 5.25 -4.03
C GLY A 632 -14.06 4.06 -3.62
N HIS A 633 -14.15 3.66 -2.35
CA HIS A 633 -13.32 2.61 -1.74
C HIS A 633 -13.77 1.16 -2.05
N HIS A 634 -14.95 0.96 -2.65
CA HIS A 634 -15.49 -0.36 -2.97
C HIS A 634 -16.44 -0.32 -4.20
N ARG A 635 -16.61 -1.44 -4.92
CA ARG A 635 -17.49 -1.54 -6.10
C ARG A 635 -18.95 -1.14 -5.83
N HIS A 636 -19.47 -1.47 -4.64
CA HIS A 636 -20.86 -1.16 -4.24
C HIS A 636 -21.08 0.31 -3.86
N VAL A 637 -20.03 1.13 -3.81
CA VAL A 637 -20.11 2.56 -3.47
C VAL A 637 -19.52 3.46 -4.56
N ARG A 638 -19.22 2.93 -5.76
CA ARG A 638 -18.85 3.72 -6.95
C ARG A 638 -20.07 3.86 -7.84
N THR A 639 -20.44 5.09 -8.18
CA THR A 639 -21.69 5.39 -8.90
C THR A 639 -21.47 6.11 -10.23
N ALA A 640 -20.29 5.96 -10.84
CA ALA A 640 -19.92 6.52 -12.14
C ALA A 640 -18.94 5.59 -12.90
N GLY A 641 -18.98 5.58 -14.23
CA GLY A 641 -18.16 4.76 -15.14
C GLY A 641 -18.96 3.78 -16.02
N ALA A 642 -18.33 3.17 -17.03
CA ALA A 642 -19.02 2.35 -18.06
C ALA A 642 -19.78 1.10 -17.54
N GLN A 643 -19.56 0.69 -16.29
CA GLN A 643 -20.32 -0.38 -15.62
C GLN A 643 -21.24 0.15 -14.50
N SER A 644 -21.37 1.47 -14.39
CA SER A 644 -22.33 2.15 -13.51
C SER A 644 -23.71 2.09 -14.14
N LYS A 645 -24.73 1.85 -13.29
CA LYS A 645 -26.14 1.92 -13.68
C LYS A 645 -26.77 3.28 -13.40
N PHE A 646 -25.96 4.31 -13.17
CA PHE A 646 -26.40 5.60 -12.65
C PHE A 646 -26.00 6.72 -13.61
N GLY A 647 -26.95 7.61 -13.89
CA GLY A 647 -26.72 8.86 -14.59
C GLY A 647 -26.68 8.72 -16.11
N ILE A 648 -26.93 9.85 -16.76
CA ILE A 648 -26.90 10.05 -18.20
C ILE A 648 -25.45 10.28 -18.64
N VAL A 649 -24.99 9.57 -19.65
CA VAL A 649 -23.63 9.78 -20.18
C VAL A 649 -23.57 11.02 -21.07
N PRO A 650 -22.41 11.71 -21.20
CA PRO A 650 -22.30 12.94 -21.97
C PRO A 650 -22.80 12.84 -23.42
N ASP A 651 -22.63 11.67 -24.05
CA ASP A 651 -23.07 11.43 -25.43
C ASP A 651 -24.61 11.44 -25.60
N GLU A 652 -25.36 11.23 -24.53
CA GLU A 652 -26.84 11.25 -24.53
C GLU A 652 -27.42 12.65 -24.22
N LEU A 653 -26.60 13.59 -23.73
CA LEU A 653 -27.04 14.95 -23.41
C LEU A 653 -27.66 15.72 -24.60
N PRO A 654 -27.16 15.59 -25.85
CA PRO A 654 -27.82 16.19 -27.00
C PRO A 654 -29.25 15.70 -27.20
N GLN A 655 -29.53 14.42 -26.92
CA GLN A 655 -30.88 13.85 -26.99
C GLN A 655 -31.75 14.40 -25.84
N ALA A 656 -31.22 14.42 -24.61
CA ALA A 656 -31.93 14.99 -23.46
C ALA A 656 -32.33 16.45 -23.71
N ARG A 657 -31.44 17.26 -24.28
CA ARG A 657 -31.69 18.65 -24.64
C ARG A 657 -32.76 18.80 -25.72
N ALA A 658 -32.72 17.95 -26.76
CA ALA A 658 -33.73 17.97 -27.82
C ALA A 658 -35.13 17.68 -27.28
N LEU A 659 -35.25 16.63 -26.44
CA LEU A 659 -36.52 16.25 -25.80
C LEU A 659 -37.01 17.31 -24.81
N ALA A 660 -36.11 17.91 -24.04
CA ALA A 660 -36.46 18.99 -23.13
C ALA A 660 -37.02 20.21 -23.88
N ALA A 661 -36.40 20.61 -24.99
CA ALA A 661 -36.89 21.70 -25.83
C ALA A 661 -38.21 21.36 -26.53
N GLU A 662 -38.40 20.12 -26.96
CA GLU A 662 -39.65 19.67 -27.61
C GLU A 662 -40.86 19.71 -26.66
N HIS A 663 -40.65 19.39 -25.40
CA HIS A 663 -41.71 19.24 -24.40
C HIS A 663 -41.77 20.37 -23.37
N ASP A 664 -41.07 21.49 -23.60
CA ASP A 664 -41.04 22.66 -22.71
C ASP A 664 -40.58 22.29 -21.27
N ILE A 665 -39.57 21.43 -21.16
CA ILE A 665 -39.00 20.97 -19.89
C ILE A 665 -37.84 21.90 -19.51
N CYS A 666 -37.91 22.45 -18.31
CA CYS A 666 -36.85 23.31 -17.77
C CYS A 666 -35.81 22.45 -17.02
N VAL A 667 -34.59 22.37 -17.55
CA VAL A 667 -33.46 21.73 -16.86
C VAL A 667 -32.78 22.76 -15.96
N GLN A 668 -33.12 22.76 -14.68
CA GLN A 668 -32.66 23.78 -13.72
C GLN A 668 -31.32 23.43 -13.05
N GLY A 669 -30.95 22.14 -13.03
CA GLY A 669 -29.70 21.74 -12.40
C GLY A 669 -29.11 20.44 -12.91
N LEU A 670 -27.81 20.31 -12.68
CA LEU A 670 -27.02 19.13 -13.02
C LEU A 670 -26.48 18.50 -11.75
N HIS A 671 -26.50 17.17 -11.69
CA HIS A 671 -26.08 16.41 -10.51
C HIS A 671 -25.04 15.36 -10.89
N VAL A 672 -23.97 15.25 -10.11
CA VAL A 672 -23.02 14.12 -10.18
C VAL A 672 -22.86 13.52 -8.79
N HIS A 673 -22.91 12.19 -8.72
CA HIS A 673 -22.50 11.44 -7.54
C HIS A 673 -21.47 10.39 -7.96
N VAL A 674 -20.24 10.52 -7.48
CA VAL A 674 -19.12 9.63 -7.87
C VAL A 674 -18.93 8.43 -6.93
N GLY A 675 -19.44 8.52 -5.70
CA GLY A 675 -19.41 7.43 -4.73
C GLY A 675 -19.43 7.86 -3.26
N SER A 676 -19.04 6.94 -2.35
CA SER A 676 -19.01 7.18 -0.89
C SER A 676 -17.67 6.80 -0.25
N GLY A 677 -17.32 7.52 0.82
CA GLY A 677 -16.15 7.25 1.67
C GLY A 677 -14.92 8.12 1.36
N ILE A 678 -15.03 9.11 0.48
CA ILE A 678 -13.89 9.88 -0.04
C ILE A 678 -13.28 10.74 1.06
N THR A 679 -11.97 10.58 1.32
CA THR A 679 -11.21 11.29 2.36
C THR A 679 -10.30 12.41 1.82
N ARG A 680 -10.31 12.66 0.51
CA ARG A 680 -9.50 13.70 -0.16
C ARG A 680 -10.39 14.77 -0.77
N ALA A 681 -9.98 16.04 -0.75
CA ALA A 681 -10.82 17.18 -1.13
C ALA A 681 -10.91 17.42 -2.66
N GLU A 682 -9.91 16.99 -3.43
CA GLU A 682 -9.78 17.24 -4.87
C GLU A 682 -11.02 16.84 -5.70
N PRO A 683 -11.65 15.66 -5.50
CA PRO A 683 -12.70 15.18 -6.39
C PRO A 683 -13.91 16.11 -6.54
N TRP A 684 -14.32 16.83 -5.49
CA TRP A 684 -15.47 17.73 -5.58
C TRP A 684 -15.18 18.97 -6.42
N ALA A 685 -13.93 19.43 -6.47
CA ALA A 685 -13.53 20.54 -7.34
C ALA A 685 -13.55 20.11 -8.82
N ASP A 686 -13.07 18.90 -9.10
CA ASP A 686 -13.10 18.31 -10.44
C ASP A 686 -14.56 18.11 -10.92
N ILE A 687 -15.44 17.66 -10.03
CA ILE A 687 -16.88 17.51 -10.30
C ILE A 687 -17.54 18.87 -10.57
N ALA A 688 -17.25 19.89 -9.76
CA ALA A 688 -17.80 21.23 -9.97
C ALA A 688 -17.36 21.79 -11.34
N ALA A 689 -16.08 21.64 -11.70
CA ALA A 689 -15.55 22.05 -13.01
C ALA A 689 -16.20 21.28 -14.17
N PHE A 690 -16.35 19.96 -14.02
CA PHE A 690 -17.03 19.13 -15.01
C PHE A 690 -18.49 19.56 -15.22
N LEU A 691 -19.25 19.69 -14.14
CA LEU A 691 -20.64 20.15 -14.19
C LEU A 691 -20.76 21.56 -14.78
N GLY A 692 -19.86 22.48 -14.41
CA GLY A 692 -19.81 23.84 -14.96
C GLY A 692 -19.60 23.84 -16.47
N SER A 693 -18.73 22.97 -16.99
CA SER A 693 -18.50 22.84 -18.44
C SER A 693 -19.73 22.35 -19.21
N LEU A 694 -20.56 21.50 -18.59
CA LEU A 694 -21.79 20.99 -19.21
C LEU A 694 -22.96 21.97 -19.09
N ALA A 695 -22.98 22.78 -18.02
CA ALA A 695 -24.03 23.77 -17.79
C ALA A 695 -24.09 24.84 -18.89
N GLU A 696 -23.01 25.10 -19.62
CA GLU A 696 -23.01 26.00 -20.79
C GLU A 696 -23.99 25.56 -21.89
N ASP A 697 -24.28 24.27 -22.00
CA ASP A 697 -25.19 23.70 -22.99
C ASP A 697 -26.67 23.72 -22.56
N PHE A 698 -26.96 24.14 -21.33
CA PHE A 698 -28.31 24.19 -20.75
C PHE A 698 -28.61 25.59 -20.18
N PRO A 699 -29.42 26.41 -20.88
CA PRO A 699 -29.55 27.84 -20.58
C PRO A 699 -30.22 28.15 -19.23
N ASP A 700 -31.04 27.24 -18.72
CA ASP A 700 -31.79 27.42 -17.46
C ASP A 700 -31.08 26.79 -16.24
N VAL A 701 -29.88 26.22 -16.43
CA VAL A 701 -29.12 25.62 -15.32
C VAL A 701 -28.57 26.72 -14.42
N GLU A 702 -28.99 26.68 -13.17
CA GLU A 702 -28.54 27.60 -12.11
C GLU A 702 -27.87 26.84 -10.96
N ILE A 703 -28.00 25.51 -10.91
CA ILE A 703 -27.63 24.69 -9.76
C ILE A 703 -26.74 23.53 -10.18
N LEU A 704 -25.58 23.41 -9.54
CA LEU A 704 -24.67 22.28 -9.68
C LEU A 704 -24.65 21.52 -8.35
N ASN A 705 -25.25 20.34 -8.34
CA ASN A 705 -25.17 19.42 -7.21
C ASN A 705 -23.94 18.53 -7.38
N VAL A 706 -22.90 18.76 -6.56
CA VAL A 706 -21.64 17.99 -6.62
C VAL A 706 -21.72 16.66 -5.86
N GLY A 707 -22.92 16.31 -5.38
CA GLY A 707 -23.20 15.05 -4.73
C GLY A 707 -22.72 14.99 -3.27
N GLY A 708 -22.86 13.83 -2.67
CA GLY A 708 -22.36 13.52 -1.33
C GLY A 708 -21.02 12.81 -1.33
N GLY A 709 -20.92 11.78 -0.48
CA GLY A 709 -19.80 10.85 -0.48
C GLY A 709 -18.66 11.14 0.50
N LEU A 710 -18.81 12.19 1.31
CA LEU A 710 -17.83 12.59 2.32
C LEU A 710 -17.51 11.41 3.26
N GLY A 711 -16.22 11.08 3.34
CA GLY A 711 -15.70 10.00 4.16
C GLY A 711 -15.69 10.33 5.65
N VAL A 712 -15.91 9.31 6.47
CA VAL A 712 -15.59 9.31 7.90
C VAL A 712 -14.66 8.14 8.20
N PRO A 713 -13.76 8.27 9.19
CA PRO A 713 -12.86 7.20 9.58
C PRO A 713 -13.65 5.93 9.91
N GLU A 714 -13.32 4.81 9.24
CA GLU A 714 -13.95 3.51 9.54
C GLU A 714 -13.25 2.80 10.70
N ARG A 715 -11.96 3.10 10.90
CA ARG A 715 -11.08 2.50 11.90
C ARG A 715 -10.55 3.58 12.84
N PRO A 716 -10.14 3.21 14.06
CA PRO A 716 -9.36 4.10 14.91
C PRO A 716 -8.16 4.65 14.13
N ASN A 717 -7.93 5.96 14.22
CA ASN A 717 -6.86 6.70 13.53
C ASN A 717 -6.96 6.73 11.98
N GLY A 718 -8.13 6.47 11.40
CA GLY A 718 -8.33 6.63 9.96
C GLY A 718 -8.33 8.10 9.52
N ASP A 719 -7.92 8.34 8.27
CA ASP A 719 -7.90 9.68 7.69
C ASP A 719 -9.28 10.33 7.69
N ARG A 720 -9.31 11.61 8.05
CA ARG A 720 -10.51 12.46 7.99
C ARG A 720 -10.38 13.44 6.84
N LEU A 721 -11.48 13.64 6.12
CA LEU A 721 -11.54 14.64 5.04
C LEU A 721 -11.24 16.05 5.59
N PRO A 722 -10.24 16.76 5.06
CA PRO A 722 -9.98 18.16 5.44
C PRO A 722 -11.05 19.08 4.85
N LEU A 723 -12.06 19.43 5.66
CA LEU A 723 -13.18 20.27 5.25
C LEU A 723 -12.75 21.68 4.83
N ASP A 724 -11.72 22.25 5.46
CA ASP A 724 -11.19 23.56 5.10
C ASP A 724 -10.63 23.56 3.67
N ALA A 725 -9.88 22.51 3.32
CA ALA A 725 -9.35 22.34 1.97
C ALA A 725 -10.46 22.08 0.94
N LEU A 726 -11.52 21.35 1.32
CA LEU A 726 -12.71 21.19 0.48
C LEU A 726 -13.37 22.55 0.22
N ASN A 727 -13.58 23.35 1.27
CA ASN A 727 -14.19 24.67 1.16
C ASN A 727 -13.37 25.59 0.25
N GLU A 728 -12.05 25.68 0.48
CA GLU A 728 -11.14 26.51 -0.31
C GLU A 728 -11.23 26.19 -1.81
N ARG A 729 -11.21 24.90 -2.16
CA ARG A 729 -11.28 24.45 -3.56
C ARG A 729 -12.62 24.77 -4.21
N LEU A 730 -13.73 24.56 -3.51
CA LEU A 730 -15.07 24.90 -4.03
C LEU A 730 -15.28 26.41 -4.11
N SER A 731 -14.73 27.19 -3.17
CA SER A 731 -14.75 28.65 -3.22
C SER A 731 -14.01 29.18 -4.45
N ALA A 732 -12.88 28.58 -4.82
CA ALA A 732 -12.15 28.95 -6.03
C ALA A 732 -12.99 28.71 -7.30
N PHE A 733 -13.76 27.63 -7.36
CA PHE A 733 -14.72 27.40 -8.44
C PHE A 733 -15.81 28.48 -8.46
N LYS A 734 -16.45 28.79 -7.32
CA LYS A 734 -17.50 29.83 -7.26
C LYS A 734 -17.00 31.23 -7.63
N GLN A 735 -15.75 31.57 -7.33
CA GLN A 735 -15.17 32.85 -7.75
C GLN A 735 -15.12 33.00 -9.28
N SER A 736 -14.93 31.89 -10.01
CA SER A 736 -14.92 31.88 -11.47
C SER A 736 -16.31 31.67 -12.08
N HIS A 737 -17.25 31.09 -11.34
CA HIS A 737 -18.60 30.78 -11.80
C HIS A 737 -19.70 31.25 -10.82
N PRO A 738 -19.81 32.57 -10.55
CA PRO A 738 -20.73 33.11 -9.54
C PRO A 738 -22.22 32.93 -9.89
N GLN A 739 -22.54 32.58 -11.13
CA GLN A 739 -23.91 32.33 -11.58
C GLN A 739 -24.49 31.00 -11.08
N TYR A 740 -23.65 30.06 -10.63
CA TYR A 740 -24.10 28.73 -10.21
C TYR A 740 -24.12 28.60 -8.68
N ALA A 741 -25.22 28.07 -8.16
CA ALA A 741 -25.32 27.62 -6.79
C ALA A 741 -24.73 26.20 -6.66
N LEU A 742 -23.91 25.97 -5.64
CA LEU A 742 -23.33 24.65 -5.34
C LEU A 742 -24.11 23.94 -4.24
N TRP A 743 -24.59 22.73 -4.53
CA TRP A 743 -25.30 21.89 -3.57
C TRP A 743 -24.51 20.62 -3.25
N MET A 744 -24.70 20.09 -2.05
CA MET A 744 -24.08 18.85 -1.59
C MET A 744 -25.06 18.00 -0.78
N GLU A 745 -24.95 16.69 -0.88
CA GLU A 745 -25.90 15.73 -0.28
C GLU A 745 -25.22 14.57 0.50
N PRO A 746 -24.33 14.85 1.48
CA PRO A 746 -23.76 13.79 2.28
C PRO A 746 -24.80 13.07 3.14
N GLY A 747 -24.76 11.73 3.14
CA GLY A 747 -25.52 10.91 4.11
C GLY A 747 -24.64 10.44 5.26
N ARG A 748 -23.69 9.55 4.93
CA ARG A 748 -22.83 8.86 5.90
C ARG A 748 -22.06 9.80 6.82
N PHE A 749 -21.51 10.89 6.28
CA PHE A 749 -20.76 11.89 7.06
C PHE A 749 -21.54 12.47 8.24
N LEU A 750 -22.85 12.67 8.06
CA LEU A 750 -23.69 13.31 9.09
C LEU A 750 -24.04 12.37 10.23
N VAL A 751 -24.26 11.07 9.94
CA VAL A 751 -24.89 10.17 10.90
C VAL A 751 -24.04 8.99 11.35
N ALA A 752 -23.00 8.58 10.60
CA ALA A 752 -22.33 7.31 10.91
C ALA A 752 -21.72 7.28 12.31
N GLU A 753 -20.89 8.27 12.64
CA GLU A 753 -20.22 8.39 13.94
C GLU A 753 -21.18 8.78 15.08
N ALA A 754 -22.36 9.31 14.75
CA ALA A 754 -23.38 9.65 15.74
C ALA A 754 -24.16 8.43 16.24
N GLY A 755 -24.08 7.28 15.55
CA GLY A 755 -24.82 6.07 15.90
C GLY A 755 -23.94 4.93 16.41
N ALA A 756 -24.45 4.21 17.41
CA ALA A 756 -23.89 2.97 17.93
C ALA A 756 -24.98 1.90 18.06
N LEU A 757 -24.61 0.62 17.91
CA LEU A 757 -25.49 -0.52 18.16
C LEU A 757 -25.08 -1.19 19.47
N LEU A 758 -26.01 -1.26 20.41
CA LEU A 758 -25.88 -1.98 21.67
C LEU A 758 -26.39 -3.40 21.49
N ALA A 759 -25.61 -4.37 21.95
CA ALA A 759 -25.92 -5.79 21.86
C ALA A 759 -25.46 -6.51 23.13
N ARG A 760 -26.09 -7.62 23.48
CA ARG A 760 -25.74 -8.42 24.65
C ARG A 760 -25.03 -9.70 24.25
N VAL A 761 -24.00 -10.06 25.02
CA VAL A 761 -23.38 -11.38 24.91
C VAL A 761 -24.36 -12.43 25.41
N THR A 762 -24.76 -13.32 24.51
CA THR A 762 -25.64 -14.44 24.84
C THR A 762 -24.84 -15.66 25.28
N GLN A 763 -23.74 -15.96 24.56
CA GLN A 763 -22.92 -17.14 24.78
C GLN A 763 -21.47 -16.87 24.36
N THR A 764 -20.54 -17.59 25.00
CA THR A 764 -19.15 -17.69 24.54
C THR A 764 -18.83 -19.14 24.21
N LYS A 765 -17.97 -19.37 23.21
CA LYS A 765 -17.64 -20.72 22.74
C LYS A 765 -16.19 -20.80 22.31
N GLN A 766 -15.47 -21.80 22.79
CA GLN A 766 -14.15 -22.16 22.28
C GLN A 766 -14.25 -23.40 21.38
N LYS A 767 -13.65 -23.34 20.19
CA LYS A 767 -13.59 -24.46 19.23
C LYS A 767 -12.17 -24.55 18.67
N GLY A 768 -11.35 -25.40 19.27
CA GLY A 768 -9.91 -25.45 18.97
C GLY A 768 -9.25 -24.13 19.40
N GLU A 769 -8.53 -23.51 18.46
CA GLU A 769 -7.86 -22.22 18.67
C GLU A 769 -8.81 -21.01 18.53
N ALA A 770 -9.99 -21.20 17.93
CA ALA A 770 -10.95 -20.12 17.72
C ALA A 770 -11.85 -19.91 18.94
N THR A 771 -11.99 -18.66 19.38
CA THR A 771 -12.92 -18.22 20.42
C THR A 771 -14.02 -17.38 19.79
N TYR A 772 -15.27 -17.63 20.19
CA TYR A 772 -16.46 -16.94 19.69
C TYR A 772 -17.21 -16.25 20.84
N VAL A 773 -17.67 -15.03 20.57
CA VAL A 773 -18.59 -14.28 21.42
C VAL A 773 -19.87 -14.09 20.60
N GLY A 774 -20.92 -14.80 20.98
CA GLY A 774 -22.23 -14.73 20.33
C GLY A 774 -23.08 -13.61 20.93
N LEU A 775 -23.64 -12.76 20.08
CA LEU A 775 -24.50 -11.64 20.48
C LEU A 775 -25.98 -11.94 20.20
N ASP A 776 -26.86 -11.13 20.78
CA ASP A 776 -28.29 -11.06 20.38
C ASP A 776 -28.51 -10.23 19.10
N ALA A 777 -27.49 -9.51 18.63
CA ALA A 777 -27.43 -8.88 17.31
C ALA A 777 -26.76 -9.78 16.27
N GLY A 778 -27.18 -9.72 15.01
CA GLY A 778 -26.52 -10.39 13.88
C GLY A 778 -26.73 -9.65 12.56
N MET A 779 -26.55 -10.32 11.42
CA MET A 779 -26.65 -9.74 10.08
C MET A 779 -28.04 -9.14 9.77
N HIS A 780 -29.10 -9.65 10.42
CA HIS A 780 -30.44 -9.07 10.33
C HIS A 780 -30.54 -7.70 11.03
N THR A 781 -29.72 -7.48 12.06
CA THR A 781 -29.63 -6.24 12.83
C THR A 781 -28.68 -5.24 12.15
N LEU A 782 -27.51 -5.73 11.72
CA LEU A 782 -26.45 -4.96 11.06
C LEU A 782 -25.91 -5.78 9.88
N MET A 783 -26.44 -5.53 8.68
CA MET A 783 -26.18 -6.33 7.49
C MET A 783 -24.82 -6.05 6.83
N ARG A 784 -24.24 -4.87 7.08
CA ARG A 784 -23.06 -4.36 6.35
C ARG A 784 -21.82 -5.27 6.45
N PRO A 785 -21.46 -5.85 7.62
CA PRO A 785 -20.35 -6.79 7.71
C PRO A 785 -20.55 -8.02 6.83
N ALA A 786 -21.77 -8.57 6.79
CA ALA A 786 -22.09 -9.75 6.00
C ALA A 786 -22.25 -9.47 4.50
N LEU A 787 -22.74 -8.27 4.13
CA LEU A 787 -23.03 -7.92 2.75
C LEU A 787 -21.79 -7.50 1.96
N TYR A 788 -20.88 -6.72 2.57
CA TYR A 788 -19.72 -6.16 1.90
C TYR A 788 -18.51 -5.95 2.82
N GLY A 789 -18.42 -6.71 3.92
CA GLY A 789 -17.22 -6.73 4.77
C GLY A 789 -16.98 -5.45 5.58
N ALA A 790 -18.01 -4.65 5.84
CA ALA A 790 -17.85 -3.37 6.54
C ALA A 790 -17.19 -3.55 7.92
N TYR A 791 -16.13 -2.77 8.17
CA TYR A 791 -15.53 -2.72 9.50
C TYR A 791 -16.35 -1.83 10.43
N HIS A 792 -16.60 -2.34 11.63
CA HIS A 792 -17.06 -1.57 12.77
C HIS A 792 -16.17 -1.88 13.97
N ASP A 793 -15.86 -0.85 14.75
CA ASP A 793 -15.20 -1.05 16.03
C ASP A 793 -16.16 -1.70 17.02
N ILE A 794 -15.68 -2.70 17.77
CA ILE A 794 -16.50 -3.49 18.69
C ILE A 794 -15.80 -3.52 20.03
N VAL A 795 -16.46 -2.99 21.05
CA VAL A 795 -15.94 -2.92 22.41
C VAL A 795 -16.88 -3.59 23.39
N ASN A 796 -16.32 -4.18 24.45
CA ASN A 796 -17.11 -4.60 25.61
C ASN A 796 -17.36 -3.37 26.48
N LEU A 797 -18.52 -2.74 26.32
CA LEU A 797 -18.88 -1.51 27.02
C LEU A 797 -18.96 -1.70 28.53
N THR A 798 -19.32 -2.91 28.99
CA THR A 798 -19.35 -3.25 30.42
C THR A 798 -17.95 -3.22 31.03
N LYS A 799 -16.95 -3.70 30.28
CA LYS A 799 -15.57 -3.90 30.74
C LYS A 799 -14.57 -3.02 29.98
N LEU A 800 -14.98 -1.81 29.58
CA LEU A 800 -14.21 -0.94 28.68
C LEU A 800 -12.80 -0.62 29.18
N ASP A 801 -12.63 -0.43 30.49
CA ASP A 801 -11.34 -0.07 31.11
C ASP A 801 -10.46 -1.30 31.42
N GLN A 802 -10.93 -2.52 31.12
CA GLN A 802 -10.17 -3.74 31.36
C GLN A 802 -9.22 -4.03 30.19
N PRO A 803 -8.04 -4.62 30.44
CA PRO A 803 -7.12 -4.97 29.37
C PRO A 803 -7.73 -5.99 28.43
N ASN A 804 -7.52 -5.80 27.13
CA ASN A 804 -7.87 -6.79 26.13
C ASN A 804 -6.94 -8.00 26.28
N VAL A 805 -7.46 -9.13 26.75
CA VAL A 805 -6.69 -10.36 27.04
C VAL A 805 -6.92 -11.49 26.04
N GLN A 806 -8.00 -11.42 25.25
CA GLN A 806 -8.37 -12.48 24.32
C GLN A 806 -8.67 -11.96 22.91
N THR A 807 -8.50 -12.84 21.92
CA THR A 807 -8.86 -12.59 20.52
C THR A 807 -10.07 -13.46 20.18
N VAL A 808 -11.15 -12.86 19.71
CA VAL A 808 -12.44 -13.55 19.49
C VAL A 808 -13.11 -13.15 18.18
N ASN A 809 -13.93 -14.05 17.64
CA ASN A 809 -14.88 -13.75 16.57
C ASN A 809 -16.22 -13.37 17.18
N VAL A 810 -16.73 -12.18 16.86
CA VAL A 810 -18.02 -11.69 17.31
C VAL A 810 -19.08 -12.07 16.28
N VAL A 811 -20.04 -12.88 16.67
CA VAL A 811 -21.01 -13.51 15.77
C VAL A 811 -22.44 -13.27 16.25
N GLY A 812 -23.39 -13.37 15.32
CA GLY A 812 -24.81 -13.24 15.65
C GLY A 812 -25.54 -14.58 15.81
N PRO A 813 -26.87 -14.53 16.02
CA PRO A 813 -27.72 -15.68 16.29
C PRO A 813 -28.43 -16.24 15.04
N ILE A 814 -28.06 -15.82 13.83
CA ILE A 814 -28.61 -16.29 12.54
C ILE A 814 -27.88 -17.56 12.10
N CYS A 815 -28.65 -18.51 11.57
CA CYS A 815 -28.14 -19.79 11.08
C CYS A 815 -27.57 -19.65 9.65
N GLU A 816 -26.70 -18.67 9.44
CA GLU A 816 -25.98 -18.44 8.19
C GLU A 816 -24.49 -18.34 8.50
N SER A 817 -23.64 -18.91 7.65
CA SER A 817 -22.19 -18.93 7.88
C SER A 817 -21.58 -17.52 7.85
N GLY A 818 -22.25 -16.60 7.14
CA GLY A 818 -21.89 -15.18 7.06
C GLY A 818 -22.37 -14.32 8.23
N ASP A 819 -23.04 -14.87 9.25
CA ASP A 819 -23.50 -14.08 10.42
C ASP A 819 -22.36 -13.76 11.40
N VAL A 820 -21.40 -12.99 10.90
CA VAL A 820 -20.23 -12.53 11.64
C VAL A 820 -20.21 -11.01 11.63
N LEU A 821 -20.18 -10.42 12.82
CA LEU A 821 -20.14 -8.97 13.03
C LEU A 821 -18.70 -8.45 13.09
N GLY A 822 -17.75 -9.29 13.50
CA GLY A 822 -16.33 -8.95 13.47
C GLY A 822 -15.41 -10.14 13.70
N TYR A 823 -14.38 -10.26 12.87
CA TYR A 823 -13.34 -11.28 13.01
C TYR A 823 -12.19 -10.78 13.89
N SER A 824 -11.58 -11.71 14.63
CA SER A 824 -10.31 -11.52 15.37
C SER A 824 -10.27 -10.24 16.22
N ARG A 825 -11.37 -9.91 16.90
CA ARG A 825 -11.48 -8.74 17.79
C ARG A 825 -10.72 -8.98 19.09
N ARG A 826 -9.89 -8.02 19.49
CA ARG A 826 -9.25 -7.99 20.81
C ARG A 826 -10.24 -7.44 21.83
N LEU A 827 -10.60 -8.24 22.82
CA LEU A 827 -11.58 -7.89 23.85
C LEU A 827 -11.04 -8.27 25.25
N PRO A 828 -11.56 -7.64 26.33
CA PRO A 828 -11.32 -8.11 27.68
C PRO A 828 -11.96 -9.49 27.89
N ALA A 829 -11.81 -10.06 29.09
CA ALA A 829 -12.51 -11.30 29.44
C ALA A 829 -14.04 -11.07 29.41
N THR A 830 -14.67 -11.52 28.34
CA THR A 830 -16.08 -11.28 27.99
C THR A 830 -16.91 -12.49 28.37
N GLU A 831 -18.04 -12.24 29.02
CA GLU A 831 -18.92 -13.27 29.59
C GLU A 831 -20.38 -13.04 29.19
N PRO A 832 -21.23 -14.08 29.18
CA PRO A 832 -22.67 -13.91 28.97
C PRO A 832 -23.26 -12.86 29.91
N GLY A 833 -24.07 -11.96 29.35
CA GLY A 833 -24.66 -10.83 30.06
C GLY A 833 -23.96 -9.49 29.81
N ASP A 834 -22.67 -9.50 29.45
CA ASP A 834 -21.92 -8.28 29.11
C ASP A 834 -22.60 -7.53 27.95
N VAL A 835 -22.58 -6.20 28.02
CA VAL A 835 -23.04 -5.31 26.96
C VAL A 835 -21.88 -4.97 26.03
N MET A 836 -22.07 -5.26 24.76
CA MET A 836 -21.19 -4.91 23.66
C MET A 836 -21.71 -3.66 22.95
N LEU A 837 -20.78 -2.82 22.50
CA LEU A 837 -21.07 -1.68 21.65
C LEU A 837 -20.38 -1.88 20.30
N ILE A 838 -21.12 -1.70 19.22
CA ILE A 838 -20.63 -1.68 17.85
C ILE A 838 -20.74 -0.24 17.35
N ALA A 839 -19.61 0.42 17.10
CA ALA A 839 -19.54 1.85 16.79
C ALA A 839 -19.75 2.14 15.29
N THR A 840 -19.99 3.42 14.97
CA THR A 840 -20.10 3.93 13.59
C THR A 840 -21.24 3.29 12.80
N THR A 841 -22.33 2.95 13.48
CA THR A 841 -23.49 2.23 12.90
C THR A 841 -24.66 3.15 12.57
N GLY A 842 -24.53 4.46 12.76
CA GLY A 842 -25.61 5.40 12.50
C GLY A 842 -25.99 5.56 11.03
N ALA A 843 -25.11 5.15 10.11
CA ALA A 843 -25.37 5.10 8.67
C ALA A 843 -25.53 3.65 8.20
N TYR A 844 -26.63 3.36 7.50
CA TYR A 844 -26.94 2.06 6.91
C TYR A 844 -26.96 0.90 7.94
N GLY A 845 -27.14 1.22 9.22
CA GLY A 845 -27.40 0.25 10.29
C GLY A 845 -28.87 -0.15 10.29
N ALA A 846 -29.68 0.51 11.10
CA ALA A 846 -31.12 0.26 11.22
C ALA A 846 -31.87 0.34 9.87
N ALA A 847 -31.45 1.25 8.98
CA ALA A 847 -32.01 1.40 7.64
C ALA A 847 -31.93 0.11 6.80
N MET A 848 -30.91 -0.72 7.01
CA MET A 848 -30.74 -2.02 6.34
C MET A 848 -31.14 -3.21 7.21
N ALA A 849 -31.61 -2.97 8.44
CA ALA A 849 -32.07 -4.03 9.33
C ALA A 849 -33.36 -4.66 8.79
N ASN A 850 -33.46 -5.99 8.89
CA ASN A 850 -34.53 -6.78 8.29
C ASN A 850 -35.04 -7.85 9.27
N ILE A 851 -36.13 -8.52 8.87
CA ILE A 851 -36.78 -9.56 9.67
C ILE A 851 -36.38 -10.98 9.25
N TYR A 852 -35.18 -11.16 8.69
CA TYR A 852 -34.69 -12.47 8.29
C TYR A 852 -34.71 -13.44 9.48
N ASN A 853 -35.12 -14.69 9.23
CA ASN A 853 -35.45 -15.69 10.26
C ASN A 853 -36.53 -15.23 11.27
N LEU A 854 -37.42 -14.32 10.86
CA LEU A 854 -38.51 -13.74 11.68
C LEU A 854 -38.00 -13.11 12.99
N ARG A 855 -36.76 -12.65 13.00
CA ARG A 855 -36.19 -11.88 14.10
C ARG A 855 -36.74 -10.45 14.05
N PRO A 856 -37.08 -9.83 15.20
CA PRO A 856 -37.57 -8.46 15.21
C PRO A 856 -36.49 -7.47 14.78
N ARG A 857 -36.91 -6.31 14.24
CA ARG A 857 -35.99 -5.19 14.03
C ARG A 857 -35.56 -4.62 15.39
N PRO A 858 -34.32 -4.12 15.53
CA PRO A 858 -33.84 -3.49 16.76
C PRO A 858 -34.61 -2.20 17.05
N ASN A 859 -34.72 -1.86 18.34
CA ASN A 859 -35.23 -0.56 18.76
C ASN A 859 -34.23 0.55 18.39
N GLU A 860 -34.71 1.78 18.25
CA GLU A 860 -33.91 2.96 17.93
C GLU A 860 -34.17 4.06 18.97
N HIS A 861 -33.12 4.68 19.50
CA HIS A 861 -33.21 5.71 20.53
C HIS A 861 -32.31 6.90 20.18
N LEU A 862 -32.84 8.12 20.20
CA LEU A 862 -32.03 9.34 20.20
C LEU A 862 -31.75 9.76 21.65
N ILE A 863 -30.49 10.04 21.98
CA ILE A 863 -30.11 10.66 23.25
C ILE A 863 -29.66 12.11 23.02
N ASP A 864 -30.12 13.01 23.88
CA ASP A 864 -29.73 14.41 23.88
C ASP A 864 -29.39 14.87 25.31
N PRO A 865 -28.14 14.66 25.76
CA PRO A 865 -27.71 15.05 27.11
C PRO A 865 -27.83 16.55 27.38
N SER A 866 -27.90 17.38 26.33
CA SER A 866 -28.01 18.83 26.43
C SER A 866 -29.43 19.35 26.67
N ALA A 867 -30.45 18.50 26.51
CA ALA A 867 -31.85 18.85 26.77
C ALA A 867 -32.27 18.68 28.25
N ASP A 868 -31.50 17.91 29.02
CA ASP A 868 -31.74 17.63 30.45
C ASP A 868 -30.94 18.53 31.42
N ALA A 869 -30.30 19.59 30.90
CA ALA A 869 -29.45 20.54 31.66
C ALA A 869 -30.07 21.94 31.80
#